data_AF-A0A2D5N860-F1
#
_entry.id   AF-A0A2D5N860-F1
#
_cell.length_a   1.000
_cell.length_b   1.000
_cell.length_c   1.000
_cell.angle_alpha   90.00
_cell.angle_beta   90.00
_cell.angle_gamma   90.00
#
_symmetry.space_group_name_H-M   'P 1'
#
loop_
_entity.id
_entity.type
_entity.pdbx_description
1 polymer ?
#
loop_
_entity_poly.entity_id
_entity_poly.type
_entity_poly.pdbx_seq_one_letter_code
_entity_poly.pdbx_strand_id
1 'polypeptide(L)'
;MKKGLLTLLTASILLVGCQNYDDQFDDLNAQISALKSQVDGLSSISAQVSSLSGTISALQSGVAAAQAAATAAGTAATAAGASADANATSIAAATAAATAAGASADAATAAANAGAAASAIDYAAIQAGLDALEAKVAEVEAAVALAADADDIAALQAELTAIDADLAELLEGSGVYANTLQITNQALLAAADALGNGINVISGGLNVNVTSDMNMTTLQSVINKVYNVTGNVTYTNALTTAQTAVSFDKLTSAADISVEQKGAYSFATLSSASDIWLGDDNSDDVSSVDLSALTTVDNVNTGESDAVSTADGVVFDQATSIDMGAMAFYTGGNLTFTTKTGGTLDIAALTDTNSAGTLNPFTLTVTGPASLTLTKLKGDDRGTDEGAVSVSKVATFSITGFGGDVTVGAKVNDATINDATEDLVISSASDLESLTGEGAGAYGKYVDNSATAANKLTYGYAAALLDLTIPAAADDLTSLTLTGKFGTVNATGQANLATVTANAAMESLTLSTAPDLSTVALTGSTINSVTVSGTGLAATTLDYTMKSTAAATPVAYGSLSVTDNLDMTSLTSSVDDAATLAITGNDKLTALSFTKLNSIGTGSTTSSANIYDNDLTAVKSTNTYDASLTAALAHTTSDTGSFDNGTSGMGGLQTYLDAIAAATSAVTSAVFYDAVTTELTGAEDAANDVTTTPGDAATLNTASWSDTAMAASAEDADQHFAVLYLRDTSADSTTTYAAQVVGNQAISYSFQTNRNANTLIDTALGTAEGFVFTYGTGLTVTADGGDTDTDAANGATVATVDDLVAYLNAEINTTTSAVGTTLEASRAGGEQTYYTVNYLTVSGTNGAVATSSTGGQVNATFGSVETGTTLVLSHTFAAAFNEADLAEQLRVDIHASNLYAAVSVATADGRANRFVVTRKISQVGYATTDNSPVAVDPPALTILAYDGTTNTGSSSVQWAPASFTSTFGTYSAYRDNAASIRNLNGSTGSSASAVVDLYVDKSQKKGITVRLKNTGTVAFATTVKAIFSTLSNTAIKANTAGNTSAAGGGLLVDGTNIISSSLNSATTANDSSDTTYWVASYASLATGDGTPSTSDPTTAAVTCDRTSWLG
;
A
#
# COMPACT_ATOMS: atom_id res chain seq x y z
N MET A 1 24.68 74.21 -25.42
CA MET A 1 25.86 73.62 -24.76
C MET A 1 26.40 72.51 -25.68
N LYS A 2 27.19 72.75 -26.73
CA LYS A 2 28.60 73.18 -26.77
C LYS A 2 29.63 72.32 -25.98
N LYS A 3 29.29 71.11 -25.49
CA LYS A 3 30.28 70.26 -24.78
C LYS A 3 30.27 68.74 -25.12
N GLY A 4 29.57 68.31 -26.18
CA GLY A 4 29.38 66.87 -26.50
C GLY A 4 30.30 66.23 -27.56
N LEU A 5 30.68 66.90 -28.66
CA LEU A 5 31.45 66.25 -29.75
C LEU A 5 32.83 66.86 -29.99
N LEU A 6 33.33 67.60 -29.00
CA LEU A 6 34.76 67.74 -28.75
C LEU A 6 35.40 66.38 -28.33
N THR A 7 34.60 65.33 -28.16
CA THR A 7 35.03 63.94 -27.96
C THR A 7 35.24 63.17 -29.27
N LEU A 8 34.81 63.71 -30.42
CA LEU A 8 35.20 63.24 -31.77
C LEU A 8 36.30 64.12 -32.40
N LEU A 9 36.94 64.97 -31.58
CA LEU A 9 38.25 65.56 -31.87
C LEU A 9 39.37 64.51 -31.86
N THR A 10 39.15 63.26 -31.42
CA THR A 10 40.29 62.40 -31.03
C THR A 10 40.38 61.03 -31.70
N ALA A 11 39.41 60.62 -32.54
CA ALA A 11 39.44 59.30 -33.19
C ALA A 11 40.02 59.30 -34.62
N SER A 12 39.81 60.34 -35.43
CA SER A 12 40.32 60.38 -36.81
C SER A 12 41.64 61.17 -36.98
N ILE A 13 42.16 61.76 -35.90
CA ILE A 13 43.49 62.40 -35.84
C ILE A 13 44.65 61.38 -35.88
N LEU A 14 44.39 60.06 -35.90
CA LEU A 14 45.46 59.04 -35.91
C LEU A 14 45.71 58.30 -37.24
N LEU A 15 45.17 58.77 -38.36
CA LEU A 15 45.63 58.31 -39.69
C LEU A 15 46.15 59.45 -40.58
N VAL A 16 46.61 60.54 -39.96
CA VAL A 16 47.57 61.48 -40.55
C VAL A 16 48.96 60.91 -40.31
N GLY A 17 49.45 60.12 -41.27
CA GLY A 17 50.80 59.56 -41.25
C GLY A 17 51.25 59.24 -42.67
N CYS A 18 51.98 60.19 -43.26
CA CYS A 18 52.91 60.02 -44.38
C CYS A 18 52.44 59.82 -45.83
N GLN A 19 51.16 59.58 -46.16
CA GLN A 19 50.85 59.24 -47.58
C GLN A 19 50.48 60.41 -48.51
N ASN A 20 50.09 61.59 -48.01
CA ASN A 20 49.72 62.73 -48.87
C ASN A 20 50.85 63.78 -49.03
N TYR A 21 51.93 63.65 -48.27
CA TYR A 21 53.12 64.50 -48.47
C TYR A 21 54.02 63.96 -49.58
N ASP A 22 54.05 62.64 -49.80
CA ASP A 22 54.84 62.02 -50.87
C ASP A 22 54.25 62.36 -52.24
N ASP A 23 52.92 62.25 -52.44
CA ASP A 23 52.26 62.65 -53.69
C ASP A 23 52.45 64.15 -53.99
N GLN A 24 52.40 64.99 -52.95
CA GLN A 24 52.70 66.43 -53.08
C GLN A 24 54.18 66.70 -53.36
N PHE A 25 55.09 65.84 -52.87
CA PHE A 25 56.51 65.94 -53.15
C PHE A 25 56.85 65.43 -54.55
N ASP A 26 56.17 64.40 -55.05
CA ASP A 26 56.29 63.90 -56.43
C ASP A 26 55.73 64.89 -57.44
N ASP A 27 54.59 65.53 -57.14
CA ASP A 27 54.06 66.64 -57.94
C ASP A 27 55.04 67.84 -57.94
N LEU A 28 55.61 68.17 -56.78
CA LEU A 28 56.65 69.20 -56.69
C LEU A 28 57.91 68.81 -57.47
N ASN A 29 58.30 67.52 -57.47
CA ASN A 29 59.48 67.01 -58.17
C ASN A 29 59.24 66.95 -59.70
N ALA A 30 58.00 66.68 -60.13
CA ALA A 30 57.55 66.80 -61.51
C ALA A 30 57.56 68.27 -61.96
N GLN A 31 57.08 69.19 -61.13
CA GLN A 31 57.15 70.64 -61.38
C GLN A 31 58.60 71.14 -61.42
N ILE A 32 59.49 70.64 -60.54
CA ILE A 32 60.94 70.94 -60.58
C ILE A 32 61.58 70.38 -61.85
N SER A 33 61.16 69.21 -62.33
CA SER A 33 61.65 68.63 -63.59
C SER A 33 61.16 69.41 -64.81
N ALA A 34 59.91 69.89 -64.79
CA ALA A 34 59.37 70.79 -65.80
C ALA A 34 60.07 72.15 -65.80
N LEU A 35 60.34 72.72 -64.61
CA LEU A 35 61.11 73.96 -64.46
C LEU A 35 62.56 73.76 -64.90
N LYS A 36 63.16 72.60 -64.61
CA LYS A 36 64.49 72.22 -65.12
C LYS A 36 64.48 72.10 -66.64
N SER A 37 63.43 71.56 -67.25
CA SER A 37 63.26 71.56 -68.71
C SER A 37 63.17 72.98 -69.28
N GLN A 38 62.48 73.90 -68.60
CA GLN A 38 62.45 75.33 -68.95
C GLN A 38 63.82 76.01 -68.78
N VAL A 39 64.58 75.67 -67.74
CA VAL A 39 65.96 76.13 -67.50
C VAL A 39 66.96 75.54 -68.51
N ASP A 40 66.78 74.30 -68.92
CA ASP A 40 67.55 73.67 -70.00
C ASP A 40 67.16 74.31 -71.36
N GLY A 41 65.92 74.78 -71.52
CA GLY A 41 65.51 75.70 -72.57
C GLY A 41 66.27 77.05 -72.54
N LEU A 42 66.66 77.53 -71.35
CA LEU A 42 67.58 78.68 -71.21
C LEU A 42 69.01 78.36 -71.69
N SER A 43 69.45 77.09 -71.65
CA SER A 43 70.70 76.66 -72.28
C SER A 43 70.64 76.73 -73.81
N SER A 44 69.44 76.54 -74.40
CA SER A 44 69.18 76.81 -75.82
C SER A 44 69.29 78.31 -76.13
N ILE A 45 68.86 79.18 -75.22
CA ILE A 45 69.10 80.64 -75.33
C ILE A 45 70.60 80.96 -75.25
N SER A 46 71.38 80.26 -74.40
CA SER A 46 72.85 80.39 -74.40
C SER A 46 73.48 79.97 -75.73
N ALA A 47 72.97 78.90 -76.38
CA ALA A 47 73.42 78.49 -77.71
C ALA A 47 73.01 79.52 -78.80
N GLN A 48 71.81 80.10 -78.69
CA GLN A 48 71.33 81.19 -79.55
C GLN A 48 72.14 82.48 -79.35
N VAL A 49 72.55 82.81 -78.12
CA VAL A 49 73.47 83.94 -77.81
C VAL A 49 74.87 83.66 -78.34
N SER A 50 75.35 82.41 -78.31
CA SER A 50 76.62 82.04 -78.92
C SER A 50 76.59 82.12 -80.46
N SER A 51 75.46 81.77 -81.07
CA SER A 51 75.20 81.97 -82.51
C SER A 51 75.08 83.45 -82.88
N LEU A 52 74.43 84.25 -82.05
CA LEU A 52 74.34 85.70 -82.20
C LEU A 52 75.71 86.38 -82.00
N SER A 53 76.53 85.91 -81.06
CA SER A 53 77.93 86.32 -80.90
C SER A 53 78.75 85.99 -82.15
N GLY A 54 78.56 84.81 -82.74
CA GLY A 54 79.17 84.45 -84.03
C GLY A 54 78.73 85.36 -85.18
N THR A 55 77.45 85.75 -85.18
CA THR A 55 76.87 86.69 -86.15
C THR A 55 77.43 88.12 -85.94
N ILE A 56 77.64 88.55 -84.69
CA ILE A 56 78.25 89.84 -84.35
C ILE A 56 79.75 89.84 -84.68
N SER A 57 80.49 88.75 -84.47
CA SER A 57 81.89 88.62 -84.91
C SER A 57 82.02 88.59 -86.43
N ALA A 58 81.08 87.95 -87.13
CA ALA A 58 80.98 88.01 -88.59
C ALA A 58 80.63 89.43 -89.08
N LEU A 59 79.77 90.15 -88.36
CA LEU A 59 79.41 91.54 -88.65
C LEU A 59 80.55 92.53 -88.33
N GLN A 60 81.32 92.32 -87.26
CA GLN A 60 82.55 93.07 -86.95
C GLN A 60 83.62 92.83 -88.02
N SER A 61 83.77 91.59 -88.49
CA SER A 61 84.64 91.26 -89.63
C SER A 61 84.13 91.90 -90.93
N GLY A 62 82.80 91.95 -91.11
CA GLY A 62 82.14 92.65 -92.22
C GLY A 62 82.30 94.18 -92.17
N VAL A 63 82.26 94.79 -91.00
CA VAL A 63 82.53 96.22 -90.79
C VAL A 63 84.02 96.52 -90.98
N ALA A 64 84.92 95.65 -90.53
CA ALA A 64 86.35 95.75 -90.82
C ALA A 64 86.63 95.61 -92.32
N ALA A 65 85.92 94.72 -93.02
CA ALA A 65 85.97 94.60 -94.48
C ALA A 65 85.35 95.83 -95.18
N ALA A 66 84.29 96.43 -94.64
CA ALA A 66 83.69 97.65 -95.16
C ALA A 66 84.55 98.90 -94.90
N GLN A 67 85.28 98.94 -93.78
CA GLN A 67 86.26 99.97 -93.46
C GLN A 67 87.55 99.80 -94.28
N ALA A 68 87.95 98.55 -94.58
CA ALA A 68 88.97 98.24 -95.56
C ALA A 68 88.53 98.60 -96.99
N ALA A 69 87.25 98.43 -97.33
CA ALA A 69 86.67 98.85 -98.62
C ALA A 69 86.55 100.38 -98.73
N ALA A 70 86.23 101.09 -97.65
CA ALA A 70 86.23 102.55 -97.58
C ALA A 70 87.66 103.13 -97.62
N THR A 71 88.62 102.44 -96.99
CA THR A 71 90.05 102.75 -97.10
C THR A 71 90.53 102.51 -98.53
N ALA A 72 90.19 101.37 -99.15
CA ALA A 72 90.50 101.04 -100.55
C ALA A 72 89.86 102.00 -101.56
N ALA A 73 88.65 102.51 -101.28
CA ALA A 73 88.02 103.57 -102.06
C ALA A 73 88.76 104.92 -101.92
N GLY A 74 89.32 105.21 -100.73
CA GLY A 74 90.22 106.36 -100.50
C GLY A 74 91.60 106.19 -101.15
N THR A 75 92.16 104.98 -101.17
CA THR A 75 93.42 104.67 -101.88
C THR A 75 93.22 104.67 -103.39
N ALA A 76 92.05 104.26 -103.90
CA ALA A 76 91.68 104.38 -105.31
C ALA A 76 91.55 105.85 -105.77
N ALA A 77 91.11 106.75 -104.89
CA ALA A 77 91.06 108.19 -105.14
C ALA A 77 92.46 108.87 -105.11
N THR A 78 93.44 108.29 -104.40
CA THR A 78 94.84 108.77 -104.34
C THR A 78 95.70 108.16 -105.47
N ALA A 79 95.35 106.96 -105.96
CA ALA A 79 95.97 106.30 -107.11
C ALA A 79 95.61 106.95 -108.47
N ALA A 80 94.60 107.82 -108.50
CA ALA A 80 94.26 108.67 -109.65
C ALA A 80 95.28 109.81 -109.91
N GLY A 81 96.32 109.98 -109.09
CA GLY A 81 97.16 111.18 -109.09
C GLY A 81 98.67 111.08 -109.44
N ALA A 82 99.31 109.90 -109.59
CA ALA A 82 100.79 109.87 -109.51
C ALA A 82 101.62 108.86 -110.35
N SER A 83 101.13 108.24 -111.43
CA SER A 83 102.06 107.45 -112.29
C SER A 83 101.67 107.40 -113.78
N ALA A 84 101.12 108.52 -114.26
CA ALA A 84 100.96 108.80 -115.68
C ALA A 84 102.28 109.21 -116.38
N ASP A 85 103.47 108.77 -115.90
CA ASP A 85 104.72 109.10 -116.61
C ASP A 85 105.90 108.14 -116.29
N ALA A 86 105.92 106.92 -116.88
CA ALA A 86 107.13 106.15 -117.30
C ALA A 86 106.83 104.70 -117.81
N ASN A 87 106.59 104.54 -119.13
CA ASN A 87 107.20 103.58 -120.08
C ASN A 87 107.35 102.05 -119.75
N ALA A 88 106.96 101.00 -120.51
CA ALA A 88 106.06 100.77 -121.66
C ALA A 88 105.94 99.23 -121.98
N THR A 89 104.72 98.77 -122.30
CA THR A 89 104.32 97.68 -123.25
C THR A 89 104.01 96.21 -122.86
N SER A 90 103.67 95.80 -121.63
CA SER A 90 103.11 94.42 -121.48
C SER A 90 102.11 94.08 -120.37
N ILE A 91 101.75 94.97 -119.43
CA ILE A 91 101.02 94.51 -118.22
C ILE A 91 99.64 95.13 -117.95
N ALA A 92 99.22 96.26 -118.54
CA ALA A 92 98.00 96.94 -118.09
C ALA A 92 96.66 96.47 -118.72
N ALA A 93 96.64 95.89 -119.93
CA ALA A 93 95.37 95.59 -120.61
C ALA A 93 94.66 94.33 -120.09
N ALA A 94 95.40 93.34 -119.56
CA ALA A 94 94.84 92.08 -119.10
C ALA A 94 94.03 92.21 -117.79
N THR A 95 94.32 93.21 -116.97
CA THR A 95 93.73 93.36 -115.63
C THR A 95 92.35 94.04 -115.66
N ALA A 96 92.09 94.89 -116.67
CA ALA A 96 90.81 95.61 -116.78
C ALA A 96 89.65 94.71 -117.26
N ALA A 97 89.92 93.75 -118.14
CA ALA A 97 88.90 92.83 -118.66
C ALA A 97 88.49 91.74 -117.63
N ALA A 98 89.44 91.26 -116.82
CA ALA A 98 89.18 90.26 -115.80
C ALA A 98 88.22 90.76 -114.70
N THR A 99 88.26 92.06 -114.42
CA THR A 99 87.46 92.68 -113.34
C THR A 99 85.99 92.84 -113.72
N ALA A 100 85.68 93.08 -115.00
CA ALA A 100 84.29 93.19 -115.48
C ALA A 100 83.57 91.83 -115.59
N ALA A 101 84.32 90.74 -115.82
CA ALA A 101 83.76 89.39 -115.87
C ALA A 101 83.38 88.83 -114.48
N GLY A 102 84.11 89.19 -113.43
CA GLY A 102 83.84 88.75 -112.06
C GLY A 102 82.51 89.26 -111.49
N ALA A 103 82.17 90.52 -111.73
CA ALA A 103 80.95 91.13 -111.20
C ALA A 103 79.65 90.50 -111.76
N SER A 104 79.69 89.96 -112.97
CA SER A 104 78.56 89.23 -113.58
C SER A 104 78.37 87.84 -112.97
N ALA A 105 79.46 87.19 -112.53
CA ALA A 105 79.41 85.86 -111.90
C ALA A 105 78.89 85.90 -110.45
N ASP A 106 79.18 86.97 -109.72
CA ASP A 106 78.75 87.14 -108.33
C ASP A 106 77.22 87.33 -108.21
N ALA A 107 76.59 88.02 -109.16
CA ALA A 107 75.13 88.20 -109.20
C ALA A 107 74.36 86.90 -109.50
N ALA A 108 74.91 86.03 -110.35
CA ALA A 108 74.32 84.72 -110.65
C ALA A 108 74.38 83.76 -109.45
N THR A 109 75.43 83.86 -108.63
CA THR A 109 75.63 83.00 -107.46
C THR A 109 74.69 83.36 -106.30
N ALA A 110 74.35 84.65 -106.14
CA ALA A 110 73.40 85.11 -105.12
C ALA A 110 71.95 84.60 -105.37
N ALA A 111 71.52 84.52 -106.63
CA ALA A 111 70.20 84.01 -106.98
C ALA A 111 70.09 82.48 -106.76
N ALA A 112 71.17 81.73 -106.99
CA ALA A 112 71.21 80.29 -106.75
C ALA A 112 71.11 79.93 -105.26
N ASN A 113 71.72 80.73 -104.37
CA ASN A 113 71.69 80.49 -102.93
C ASN A 113 70.32 80.76 -102.29
N ALA A 114 69.52 81.69 -102.84
CA ALA A 114 68.15 81.95 -102.39
C ALA A 114 67.19 80.78 -102.75
N GLY A 115 67.41 80.10 -103.88
CA GLY A 115 66.66 78.91 -104.27
C GLY A 115 66.96 77.67 -103.41
N ALA A 116 68.19 77.54 -102.90
CA ALA A 116 68.58 76.44 -102.02
C ALA A 116 67.96 76.55 -100.61
N ALA A 117 67.78 77.77 -100.09
CA ALA A 117 67.19 78.01 -98.77
C ALA A 117 65.67 77.72 -98.73
N ALA A 118 64.96 77.94 -99.83
CA ALA A 118 63.53 77.64 -99.93
C ALA A 118 63.23 76.12 -99.97
N SER A 119 64.17 75.33 -100.53
CA SER A 119 64.07 73.86 -100.62
C SER A 119 64.37 73.13 -99.30
N ALA A 120 64.85 73.85 -98.27
CA ALA A 120 65.22 73.28 -96.97
C ALA A 120 64.06 73.27 -95.93
N ILE A 121 62.87 73.76 -96.31
CA ILE A 121 61.67 73.69 -95.45
C ILE A 121 61.01 72.32 -95.64
N ASP A 122 61.14 71.46 -94.63
CA ASP A 122 60.54 70.12 -94.63
C ASP A 122 59.06 70.18 -94.24
N TYR A 123 58.21 70.50 -95.22
CA TYR A 123 56.75 70.52 -95.06
C TYR A 123 56.18 69.14 -94.72
N ALA A 124 56.87 68.04 -95.06
CA ALA A 124 56.42 66.69 -94.75
C ALA A 124 56.50 66.40 -93.25
N ALA A 125 57.54 66.89 -92.56
CA ALA A 125 57.67 66.78 -91.11
C ALA A 125 56.57 67.56 -90.36
N ILE A 126 56.18 68.74 -90.87
CA ILE A 126 55.09 69.54 -90.30
C ILE A 126 53.73 68.84 -90.50
N GLN A 127 53.48 68.31 -91.70
CA GLN A 127 52.25 67.57 -91.98
C GLN A 127 52.14 66.30 -91.12
N ALA A 128 53.23 65.54 -90.94
CA ALA A 128 53.24 64.38 -90.05
C ALA A 128 52.95 64.76 -88.58
N GLY A 129 53.40 65.94 -88.13
CA GLY A 129 53.07 66.47 -86.81
C GLY A 129 51.59 66.85 -86.66
N LEU A 130 50.98 67.41 -87.71
CA LEU A 130 49.54 67.71 -87.77
C LEU A 130 48.69 66.43 -87.79
N ASP A 131 49.07 65.44 -88.60
CA ASP A 131 48.38 64.15 -88.66
C ASP A 131 48.44 63.41 -87.31
N ALA A 132 49.57 63.50 -86.60
CA ALA A 132 49.72 62.96 -85.25
C ALA A 132 48.85 63.68 -84.21
N LEU A 133 48.69 65.01 -84.33
CA LEU A 133 47.82 65.79 -83.46
C LEU A 133 46.34 65.48 -83.74
N GLU A 134 45.95 65.33 -85.00
CA GLU A 134 44.59 64.94 -85.39
C GLU A 134 44.25 63.55 -84.87
N ALA A 135 45.19 62.59 -84.94
CA ALA A 135 45.02 61.27 -84.32
C ALA A 135 44.88 61.36 -82.79
N LYS A 136 45.63 62.25 -82.12
CA LYS A 136 45.50 62.46 -80.67
C LYS A 136 44.19 63.13 -80.28
N VAL A 137 43.68 64.06 -81.09
CA VAL A 137 42.36 64.66 -80.91
C VAL A 137 41.27 63.62 -81.08
N ALA A 138 41.36 62.76 -82.10
CA ALA A 138 40.43 61.65 -82.29
C ALA A 138 40.45 60.65 -81.11
N GLU A 139 41.62 60.36 -80.52
CA GLU A 139 41.73 59.56 -79.29
C GLU A 139 41.03 60.23 -78.10
N VAL A 140 41.17 61.55 -77.94
CA VAL A 140 40.52 62.31 -76.85
C VAL A 140 39.01 62.37 -77.05
N GLU A 141 38.54 62.61 -78.28
CA GLU A 141 37.11 62.58 -78.61
C GLU A 141 36.51 61.19 -78.32
N ALA A 142 37.22 60.11 -78.64
CA ALA A 142 36.80 58.75 -78.30
C ALA A 142 36.80 58.48 -76.79
N ALA A 143 37.81 58.96 -76.05
CA ALA A 143 37.88 58.80 -74.60
C ALA A 143 36.77 59.60 -73.86
N VAL A 144 36.39 60.77 -74.38
CA VAL A 144 35.28 61.58 -73.85
C VAL A 144 33.92 60.95 -74.17
N ALA A 145 33.78 60.25 -75.30
CA ALA A 145 32.57 59.50 -75.62
C ALA A 145 32.35 58.25 -74.75
N LEU A 146 33.42 57.71 -74.16
CA LEU A 146 33.40 56.56 -73.23
C LEU A 146 33.32 56.98 -71.75
N ALA A 147 33.41 58.27 -71.44
CA ALA A 147 33.26 58.78 -70.09
C ALA A 147 31.76 58.95 -69.76
N ALA A 148 31.22 57.92 -69.08
CA ALA A 148 29.80 57.65 -68.77
C ALA A 148 28.97 57.20 -69.97
N ASP A 149 28.88 55.88 -70.18
CA ASP A 149 28.00 55.29 -71.18
C ASP A 149 26.54 55.59 -70.82
N ALA A 150 25.71 55.90 -71.83
CA ALA A 150 24.28 56.16 -71.63
C ALA A 150 23.56 54.96 -70.97
N ASP A 151 24.12 53.76 -71.14
CA ASP A 151 23.65 52.51 -70.54
C ASP A 151 23.88 52.49 -69.01
N ASP A 152 25.01 53.02 -68.52
CA ASP A 152 25.27 53.14 -67.08
C ASP A 152 24.31 54.15 -66.43
N ILE A 153 24.00 55.25 -67.14
CA ILE A 153 23.02 56.25 -66.68
C ILE A 153 21.59 55.68 -66.70
N ALA A 154 21.25 54.88 -67.73
CA ALA A 154 19.97 54.21 -67.81
C ALA A 154 19.82 53.13 -66.73
N ALA A 155 20.89 52.40 -66.41
CA ALA A 155 20.93 51.44 -65.29
C ALA A 155 20.74 52.16 -63.95
N LEU A 156 21.46 53.26 -63.70
CA LEU A 156 21.27 54.09 -62.50
C LEU A 156 19.87 54.70 -62.41
N GLN A 157 19.24 55.08 -63.54
CA GLN A 157 17.86 55.55 -63.58
C GLN A 157 16.85 54.43 -63.29
N ALA A 158 17.11 53.20 -63.75
CA ALA A 158 16.30 52.04 -63.42
C ALA A 158 16.42 51.69 -61.93
N GLU A 159 17.64 51.70 -61.38
CA GLU A 159 17.88 51.53 -59.95
C GLU A 159 17.22 52.62 -59.12
N LEU A 160 17.29 53.88 -59.55
CA LEU A 160 16.62 55.00 -58.86
C LEU A 160 15.09 54.87 -58.92
N THR A 161 14.54 54.42 -60.05
CA THR A 161 13.09 54.18 -60.19
C THR A 161 12.64 53.03 -59.28
N ALA A 162 13.46 51.98 -59.15
CA ALA A 162 13.21 50.89 -58.21
C ALA A 162 13.30 51.38 -56.75
N ILE A 163 14.30 52.19 -56.40
CA ILE A 163 14.43 52.80 -55.07
C ILE A 163 13.27 53.74 -54.75
N ASP A 164 12.79 54.53 -55.72
CA ASP A 164 11.60 55.39 -55.54
C ASP A 164 10.33 54.56 -55.31
N ALA A 165 10.20 53.40 -55.98
CA ALA A 165 9.11 52.47 -55.75
C ALA A 165 9.22 51.82 -54.36
N ASP A 166 10.41 51.36 -53.97
CA ASP A 166 10.70 50.81 -52.64
C ASP A 166 10.45 51.85 -51.54
N LEU A 167 10.81 53.12 -51.77
CA LEU A 167 10.57 54.21 -50.83
C LEU A 167 9.09 54.57 -50.73
N ALA A 168 8.34 54.53 -51.83
CA ALA A 168 6.90 54.74 -51.81
C ALA A 168 6.18 53.64 -51.02
N GLU A 169 6.56 52.37 -51.24
CA GLU A 169 6.04 51.23 -50.47
C GLU A 169 6.41 51.34 -48.99
N LEU A 170 7.66 51.73 -48.68
CA LEU A 170 8.11 51.96 -47.31
C LEU A 170 7.35 53.13 -46.66
N LEU A 171 7.11 54.23 -47.38
CA LEU A 171 6.40 55.38 -46.85
C LEU A 171 4.93 55.06 -46.58
N GLU A 172 4.29 54.30 -47.46
CA GLU A 172 2.92 53.79 -47.26
C GLU A 172 2.85 52.76 -46.13
N GLY A 173 3.86 51.90 -45.97
CA GLY A 173 3.92 50.89 -44.90
C GLY A 173 4.44 51.40 -43.54
N SER A 174 5.06 52.58 -43.48
CA SER A 174 5.73 53.12 -42.26
C SER A 174 4.81 53.84 -41.27
N GLY A 175 3.51 53.90 -41.54
CA GLY A 175 2.57 54.58 -40.64
C GLY A 175 2.39 53.83 -39.32
N VAL A 176 3.01 54.34 -38.26
CA VAL A 176 2.66 53.97 -36.88
C VAL A 176 1.51 54.85 -36.42
N TYR A 177 0.33 54.27 -36.24
CA TYR A 177 -0.81 54.96 -35.66
C TYR A 177 -0.58 55.13 -34.14
N ALA A 178 -0.43 56.38 -33.72
CA ALA A 178 0.05 56.71 -32.37
C ALA A 178 -0.96 56.43 -31.25
N ASN A 179 -2.26 56.59 -31.52
CA ASN A 179 -3.32 56.53 -30.51
C ASN A 179 -4.08 55.20 -30.59
N THR A 180 -5.05 54.99 -29.70
CA THR A 180 -6.04 53.91 -29.88
C THR A 180 -6.93 54.22 -31.09
N LEU A 181 -6.98 53.32 -32.07
CA LEU A 181 -7.90 53.39 -33.20
C LEU A 181 -9.30 52.99 -32.72
N GLN A 182 -10.24 53.93 -32.79
CA GLN A 182 -11.62 53.75 -32.32
C GLN A 182 -12.55 53.52 -33.50
N ILE A 183 -13.26 52.39 -33.52
CA ILE A 183 -14.26 52.04 -34.54
C ILE A 183 -15.56 51.64 -33.83
N THR A 184 -16.32 52.63 -33.36
CA THR A 184 -17.56 52.41 -32.56
C THR A 184 -18.84 52.81 -33.29
N ASN A 185 -18.72 53.21 -34.56
CA ASN A 185 -19.84 53.53 -35.46
C ASN A 185 -19.35 53.58 -36.93
N GLN A 186 -20.29 53.67 -37.88
CA GLN A 186 -19.98 53.69 -39.31
C GLN A 186 -19.11 54.88 -39.77
N ALA A 187 -19.21 56.05 -39.12
CA ALA A 187 -18.38 57.21 -39.47
C ALA A 187 -16.92 57.01 -39.09
N LEU A 188 -16.67 56.40 -37.92
CA LEU A 188 -15.33 56.03 -37.47
C LEU A 188 -14.74 54.90 -38.30
N LEU A 189 -15.55 53.95 -38.79
CA LEU A 189 -15.10 52.94 -39.75
C LEU A 189 -14.64 53.58 -41.08
N ALA A 190 -15.42 54.54 -41.62
CA ALA A 190 -15.03 55.25 -42.83
C ALA A 190 -13.74 56.06 -42.63
N ALA A 191 -13.55 56.65 -41.43
CA ALA A 191 -12.30 57.32 -41.08
C ALA A 191 -11.12 56.35 -40.98
N ALA A 192 -11.32 55.15 -40.39
CA ALA A 192 -10.29 54.12 -40.29
C ALA A 192 -9.90 53.57 -41.68
N ASP A 193 -10.86 53.37 -42.58
CA ASP A 193 -10.57 52.93 -43.96
C ASP A 193 -9.75 53.96 -44.74
N ALA A 194 -10.03 55.26 -44.54
CA ALA A 194 -9.29 56.36 -45.15
C ALA A 194 -7.84 56.47 -44.65
N LEU A 195 -7.49 55.89 -43.49
CA LEU A 195 -6.10 55.83 -43.02
C LEU A 195 -5.24 54.85 -43.84
N GLY A 196 -5.85 53.94 -44.60
CA GLY A 196 -5.12 53.01 -45.47
C GLY A 196 -4.07 52.19 -44.73
N ASN A 197 -2.85 52.13 -45.25
CA ASN A 197 -1.72 51.41 -44.64
C ASN A 197 -1.15 52.12 -43.39
N GLY A 198 -1.65 53.32 -43.05
CA GLY A 198 -1.23 54.08 -41.86
C GLY A 198 -1.61 53.44 -40.52
N ILE A 199 -2.33 52.31 -40.54
CA ILE A 199 -2.73 51.52 -39.38
C ILE A 199 -2.09 50.11 -39.38
N ASN A 200 -1.10 49.86 -40.24
CA ASN A 200 -0.33 48.61 -40.25
C ASN A 200 0.29 48.31 -38.88
N VAL A 201 0.78 49.36 -38.21
CA VAL A 201 1.26 49.28 -36.83
C VAL A 201 0.49 50.28 -35.98
N ILE A 202 -0.18 49.83 -34.92
CA ILE A 202 -0.90 50.68 -33.98
C ILE A 202 -0.17 50.65 -32.63
N SER A 203 0.51 51.74 -32.29
CA SER A 203 1.24 51.82 -31.00
C SER A 203 0.33 52.02 -29.78
N GLY A 204 -0.90 52.50 -29.99
CA GLY A 204 -1.90 52.67 -28.92
C GLY A 204 -2.71 51.41 -28.65
N GLY A 205 -3.77 51.19 -29.40
CA GLY A 205 -4.64 50.00 -29.29
C GLY A 205 -5.69 49.99 -30.40
N LEU A 206 -6.44 48.91 -30.54
CA LEU A 206 -7.56 48.82 -31.48
C LEU A 206 -8.84 48.57 -30.68
N ASN A 207 -9.83 49.43 -30.79
CA ASN A 207 -11.13 49.25 -30.13
C ASN A 207 -12.25 49.29 -31.17
N VAL A 208 -12.94 48.17 -31.34
CA VAL A 208 -14.05 47.99 -32.28
C VAL A 208 -15.30 47.62 -31.52
N ASN A 209 -16.36 48.39 -31.69
CA ASN A 209 -17.69 48.07 -31.17
C ASN A 209 -18.68 48.07 -32.34
N VAL A 210 -19.15 46.89 -32.71
CA VAL A 210 -19.99 46.68 -33.90
C VAL A 210 -21.40 47.22 -33.66
N THR A 211 -21.91 47.99 -34.62
CA THR A 211 -23.27 48.53 -34.64
C THR A 211 -24.04 47.98 -35.83
N SER A 212 -25.38 47.93 -35.75
CA SER A 212 -26.23 47.30 -36.79
C SER A 212 -26.14 47.96 -38.18
N ASP A 213 -25.68 49.21 -38.24
CA ASP A 213 -25.51 50.00 -39.46
C ASP A 213 -24.09 49.93 -40.06
N MET A 214 -23.16 49.21 -39.41
CA MET A 214 -21.77 49.12 -39.84
C MET A 214 -21.58 48.14 -41.01
N ASN A 215 -20.81 48.54 -42.03
CA ASN A 215 -20.45 47.70 -43.16
C ASN A 215 -19.34 46.71 -42.80
N MET A 216 -19.73 45.44 -42.57
CA MET A 216 -18.81 44.37 -42.17
C MET A 216 -17.72 44.06 -43.21
N THR A 217 -17.99 44.26 -44.51
CA THR A 217 -16.98 44.08 -45.57
C THR A 217 -15.87 45.14 -45.47
N THR A 218 -16.26 46.40 -45.25
CA THR A 218 -15.29 47.48 -45.02
C THR A 218 -14.54 47.27 -43.72
N LEU A 219 -15.22 46.82 -42.65
CA LEU A 219 -14.58 46.49 -41.38
C LEU A 219 -13.50 45.41 -41.55
N GLN A 220 -13.81 44.30 -42.23
CA GLN A 220 -12.81 43.26 -42.52
C GLN A 220 -11.64 43.81 -43.33
N SER A 221 -11.88 44.70 -44.31
CA SER A 221 -10.80 45.32 -45.08
C SER A 221 -9.92 46.25 -44.23
N VAL A 222 -10.46 46.89 -43.19
CA VAL A 222 -9.70 47.70 -42.24
C VAL A 222 -8.87 46.81 -41.32
N ILE A 223 -9.48 45.76 -40.75
CA ILE A 223 -8.79 44.79 -39.88
C ILE A 223 -7.65 44.07 -40.62
N ASN A 224 -7.85 43.72 -41.89
CA ASN A 224 -6.80 43.11 -42.72
C ASN A 224 -5.58 44.01 -42.96
N LYS A 225 -5.68 45.32 -42.68
CA LYS A 225 -4.53 46.23 -42.76
C LYS A 225 -3.77 46.29 -41.43
N VAL A 226 -4.34 45.82 -40.32
CA VAL A 226 -3.69 45.88 -38.99
C VAL A 226 -2.79 44.67 -38.79
N TYR A 227 -1.48 44.88 -38.78
CA TYR A 227 -0.49 43.79 -38.63
C TYR A 227 0.08 43.69 -37.22
N ASN A 228 0.25 44.80 -36.52
CA ASN A 228 0.82 44.85 -35.18
C ASN A 228 0.07 45.87 -34.33
N VAL A 229 -0.26 45.50 -33.09
CA VAL A 229 -0.80 46.43 -32.09
C VAL A 229 0.09 46.34 -30.85
N THR A 230 0.64 47.46 -30.38
CA THR A 230 1.49 47.47 -29.18
C THR A 230 0.68 47.52 -27.89
N GLY A 231 -0.56 48.02 -27.91
CA GLY A 231 -1.50 47.87 -26.80
C GLY A 231 -2.65 46.93 -27.15
N ASN A 232 -3.81 47.18 -26.55
CA ASN A 232 -4.88 46.18 -26.49
C ASN A 232 -5.72 46.18 -27.76
N VAL A 233 -6.16 45.00 -28.18
CA VAL A 233 -7.16 44.77 -29.22
C VAL A 233 -8.47 44.38 -28.53
N THR A 234 -9.50 45.20 -28.68
CA THR A 234 -10.86 44.93 -28.19
C THR A 234 -11.81 44.92 -29.38
N TYR A 235 -12.57 43.84 -29.53
CA TYR A 235 -13.63 43.71 -30.51
C TYR A 235 -14.89 43.17 -29.83
N THR A 236 -15.96 43.94 -29.88
CA THR A 236 -17.25 43.54 -29.29
C THR A 236 -18.34 43.58 -30.34
N ASN A 237 -19.03 42.46 -30.54
CA ASN A 237 -20.24 42.37 -31.35
C ASN A 237 -21.43 41.89 -30.50
N ALA A 238 -22.05 42.84 -29.79
CA ALA A 238 -23.20 42.59 -28.93
C ALA A 238 -24.55 42.52 -29.69
N LEU A 239 -24.54 42.38 -31.02
CA LEU A 239 -25.77 42.34 -31.81
C LEU A 239 -26.44 40.96 -31.72
N THR A 240 -27.75 40.95 -31.52
CA THR A 240 -28.53 39.70 -31.50
C THR A 240 -28.70 39.07 -32.88
N THR A 241 -28.60 39.86 -33.95
CA THR A 241 -28.66 39.39 -35.34
C THR A 241 -27.29 38.88 -35.78
N ALA A 242 -27.24 37.68 -36.37
CA ALA A 242 -26.00 37.11 -36.89
C ALA A 242 -25.39 38.01 -37.98
N GLN A 243 -24.13 38.38 -37.78
CA GLN A 243 -23.29 39.12 -38.74
C GLN A 243 -22.15 38.21 -39.20
N THR A 244 -21.51 38.54 -40.32
CA THR A 244 -20.25 37.87 -40.72
C THR A 244 -19.20 38.07 -39.64
N ALA A 245 -18.64 36.99 -39.10
CA ALA A 245 -17.52 37.03 -38.15
C ALA A 245 -16.31 37.73 -38.79
N VAL A 246 -15.57 38.48 -37.99
CA VAL A 246 -14.35 39.17 -38.43
C VAL A 246 -13.14 38.32 -38.09
N SER A 247 -12.23 38.15 -39.05
CA SER A 247 -10.94 37.48 -38.83
C SER A 247 -9.81 38.49 -38.61
N PHE A 248 -8.82 38.10 -37.80
CA PHE A 248 -7.63 38.87 -37.47
C PHE A 248 -6.37 38.17 -38.04
N ASP A 249 -6.49 37.49 -39.18
CA ASP A 249 -5.45 36.63 -39.78
C ASP A 249 -4.21 37.36 -40.31
N LYS A 250 -4.14 38.68 -40.11
CA LYS A 250 -2.97 39.50 -40.42
C LYS A 250 -2.31 40.05 -39.16
N LEU A 251 -2.95 39.95 -38.00
CA LEU A 251 -2.41 40.37 -36.72
C LEU A 251 -1.30 39.40 -36.31
N THR A 252 -0.12 39.95 -36.04
CA THR A 252 1.09 39.18 -35.69
C THR A 252 1.42 39.26 -34.20
N SER A 253 1.06 40.37 -33.54
CA SER A 253 1.11 40.51 -32.07
C SER A 253 0.18 41.61 -31.56
N ALA A 254 -0.21 41.48 -30.30
CA ALA A 254 -0.96 42.47 -29.51
C ALA A 254 -0.41 42.50 -28.07
N ALA A 255 -0.78 43.49 -27.25
CA ALA A 255 -0.67 43.35 -25.79
C ALA A 255 -1.74 42.37 -25.32
N ASP A 256 -2.93 42.85 -24.97
CA ASP A 256 -4.08 41.99 -24.67
C ASP A 256 -5.02 41.92 -25.87
N ILE A 257 -5.67 40.78 -26.06
CA ILE A 257 -6.73 40.55 -27.05
C ILE A 257 -8.02 40.22 -26.29
N SER A 258 -9.08 40.94 -26.61
CA SER A 258 -10.44 40.70 -26.11
C SER A 258 -11.37 40.71 -27.32
N VAL A 259 -11.96 39.57 -27.64
CA VAL A 259 -12.91 39.46 -28.76
C VAL A 259 -14.15 38.74 -28.30
N GLU A 260 -15.31 39.34 -28.54
CA GLU A 260 -16.63 38.75 -28.31
C GLU A 260 -17.42 38.79 -29.62
N GLN A 261 -17.70 37.62 -30.19
CA GLN A 261 -18.47 37.49 -31.44
C GLN A 261 -19.11 36.12 -31.63
N LYS A 262 -20.16 36.09 -32.47
CA LYS A 262 -20.68 34.85 -33.07
C LYS A 262 -19.77 34.39 -34.21
N GLY A 263 -19.69 33.08 -34.44
CA GLY A 263 -18.93 32.48 -35.54
C GLY A 263 -17.49 32.12 -35.18
N ALA A 264 -16.56 32.19 -36.14
CA ALA A 264 -15.18 31.76 -35.95
C ALA A 264 -14.34 32.85 -35.27
N TYR A 265 -13.47 32.46 -34.33
CA TYR A 265 -12.33 33.25 -33.88
C TYR A 265 -11.10 32.84 -34.68
N SER A 266 -10.47 33.78 -35.39
CA SER A 266 -9.38 33.46 -36.32
C SER A 266 -8.24 34.46 -36.22
N PHE A 267 -7.06 33.94 -35.89
CA PHE A 267 -5.82 34.68 -35.64
C PHE A 267 -4.62 33.92 -36.26
N ALA A 268 -4.75 33.49 -37.52
CA ALA A 268 -3.84 32.55 -38.17
C ALA A 268 -2.35 32.98 -38.20
N THR A 269 -2.03 34.25 -38.00
CA THR A 269 -0.65 34.78 -37.97
C THR A 269 -0.19 35.27 -36.61
N LEU A 270 -1.03 35.19 -35.58
CA LEU A 270 -0.73 35.74 -34.26
C LEU A 270 0.36 34.90 -33.60
N SER A 271 1.55 35.48 -33.44
CA SER A 271 2.71 34.80 -32.87
C SER A 271 2.79 34.90 -31.35
N SER A 272 2.31 36.01 -30.80
CA SER A 272 2.37 36.35 -29.38
C SER A 272 1.28 37.35 -28.96
N ALA A 273 0.82 37.21 -27.73
CA ALA A 273 0.02 38.17 -26.98
C ALA A 273 0.35 37.99 -25.48
N SER A 274 0.03 38.98 -24.64
CA SER A 274 0.02 38.79 -23.19
C SER A 274 -1.21 37.97 -22.81
N ASP A 275 -2.39 38.59 -22.79
CA ASP A 275 -3.64 37.89 -22.48
C ASP A 275 -4.52 37.77 -23.72
N ILE A 276 -5.14 36.61 -23.93
CA ILE A 276 -6.16 36.38 -24.95
C ILE A 276 -7.45 35.99 -24.26
N TRP A 277 -8.47 36.81 -24.45
CA TRP A 277 -9.82 36.60 -23.97
C TRP A 277 -10.78 36.45 -25.15
N LEU A 278 -11.32 35.24 -25.29
CA LEU A 278 -12.34 34.90 -26.27
C LEU A 278 -13.68 34.81 -25.53
N GLY A 279 -14.51 35.82 -25.70
CA GLY A 279 -15.75 35.93 -24.93
C GLY A 279 -16.74 34.80 -25.23
N ASP A 280 -17.47 34.38 -24.20
CA ASP A 280 -18.34 33.20 -24.18
C ASP A 280 -19.83 33.53 -24.20
N ASP A 281 -20.22 34.81 -24.28
CA ASP A 281 -21.64 35.22 -24.38
C ASP A 281 -22.36 34.57 -25.58
N ASN A 282 -21.58 34.23 -26.61
CA ASN A 282 -22.05 33.59 -27.84
C ASN A 282 -21.52 32.16 -28.02
N SER A 283 -21.14 31.44 -26.96
CA SER A 283 -20.52 30.10 -27.02
C SER A 283 -21.27 29.12 -27.92
N ASP A 284 -22.60 29.17 -27.92
CA ASP A 284 -23.48 28.32 -28.74
C ASP A 284 -23.30 28.52 -30.26
N ASP A 285 -22.84 29.69 -30.66
CA ASP A 285 -22.66 30.15 -32.04
C ASP A 285 -21.18 30.14 -32.48
N VAL A 286 -20.24 29.72 -31.62
CA VAL A 286 -18.81 29.68 -31.95
C VAL A 286 -18.50 28.44 -32.79
N SER A 287 -18.02 28.66 -34.02
CA SER A 287 -17.77 27.57 -34.96
C SER A 287 -16.36 26.98 -34.89
N SER A 288 -15.35 27.79 -34.58
CA SER A 288 -13.94 27.37 -34.55
C SER A 288 -13.06 28.43 -33.88
N VAL A 289 -11.89 28.00 -33.40
CA VAL A 289 -10.82 28.87 -32.90
C VAL A 289 -9.51 28.52 -33.62
N ASP A 290 -8.90 29.49 -34.30
CA ASP A 290 -7.59 29.36 -34.95
C ASP A 290 -6.57 30.29 -34.28
N LEU A 291 -5.66 29.70 -33.52
CA LEU A 291 -4.47 30.30 -32.91
C LEU A 291 -3.22 29.51 -33.35
N SER A 292 -3.24 28.95 -34.56
CA SER A 292 -2.26 27.98 -35.05
C SER A 292 -0.82 28.48 -35.07
N ALA A 293 -0.59 29.79 -35.18
CA ALA A 293 0.73 30.42 -35.17
C ALA A 293 1.19 30.88 -33.77
N LEU A 294 0.36 30.76 -32.74
CA LEU A 294 0.65 31.28 -31.40
C LEU A 294 1.75 30.46 -30.72
N THR A 295 2.87 31.11 -30.42
CA THR A 295 4.02 30.46 -29.78
C THR A 295 4.13 30.75 -28.29
N THR A 296 3.67 31.93 -27.86
CA THR A 296 3.72 32.37 -26.45
C THR A 296 2.49 33.16 -26.08
N VAL A 297 1.94 32.90 -24.90
CA VAL A 297 0.87 33.67 -24.26
C VAL A 297 1.02 33.56 -22.75
N ASP A 298 0.66 34.61 -22.01
CA ASP A 298 0.64 34.61 -20.55
C ASP A 298 -0.64 33.90 -20.08
N ASN A 299 -1.80 34.37 -20.55
CA ASN A 299 -3.10 33.76 -20.25
C ASN A 299 -3.99 33.61 -21.50
N VAL A 300 -4.68 32.48 -21.64
CA VAL A 300 -5.76 32.30 -22.63
C VAL A 300 -7.04 31.90 -21.89
N ASN A 301 -8.13 32.61 -22.13
CA ASN A 301 -9.38 32.43 -21.38
C ASN A 301 -10.63 32.55 -22.25
N THR A 302 -11.66 31.82 -21.84
CA THR A 302 -13.05 31.93 -22.28
C THR A 302 -13.91 32.26 -21.07
N GLY A 303 -14.81 33.24 -21.14
CA GLY A 303 -15.53 33.78 -19.96
C GLY A 303 -15.91 35.25 -20.13
N GLU A 304 -16.26 35.97 -19.06
CA GLU A 304 -16.44 37.44 -19.02
C GLU A 304 -15.14 38.18 -18.62
N SER A 305 -14.83 39.34 -19.23
CA SER A 305 -13.59 40.12 -19.01
C SER A 305 -13.32 40.50 -17.55
N ASP A 306 -14.37 40.58 -16.72
CA ASP A 306 -14.35 41.07 -15.34
C ASP A 306 -14.31 39.92 -14.32
N ALA A 307 -14.47 38.68 -14.78
CA ALA A 307 -14.31 37.49 -13.97
C ALA A 307 -12.91 36.94 -14.19
N VAL A 308 -12.08 36.95 -13.14
CA VAL A 308 -10.91 36.09 -13.05
C VAL A 308 -11.44 34.65 -13.12
N SER A 309 -11.57 34.10 -14.33
CA SER A 309 -11.66 32.66 -14.50
C SER A 309 -10.37 32.09 -13.92
N THR A 310 -10.49 31.20 -12.94
CA THR A 310 -9.34 30.52 -12.34
C THR A 310 -8.81 29.40 -13.23
N ALA A 311 -9.38 29.18 -14.42
CA ALA A 311 -9.00 28.12 -15.33
C ALA A 311 -8.71 28.71 -16.71
N ASP A 312 -7.42 28.71 -17.08
CA ASP A 312 -7.01 29.07 -18.42
C ASP A 312 -7.45 28.00 -19.42
N GLY A 313 -7.91 28.42 -20.59
CA GLY A 313 -8.43 27.51 -21.59
C GLY A 313 -9.32 28.12 -22.66
N VAL A 314 -9.58 27.30 -23.68
CA VAL A 314 -10.54 27.59 -24.75
C VAL A 314 -11.72 26.62 -24.62
N VAL A 315 -12.86 27.12 -24.15
CA VAL A 315 -14.04 26.33 -23.80
C VAL A 315 -15.22 26.70 -24.70
N PHE A 316 -15.36 26.00 -25.84
CA PHE A 316 -16.47 26.17 -26.77
C PHE A 316 -17.00 24.81 -27.23
N ASP A 317 -18.07 24.32 -26.60
CA ASP A 317 -18.67 23.01 -26.87
C ASP A 317 -19.40 22.89 -28.21
N GLN A 318 -19.46 23.98 -28.98
CA GLN A 318 -19.98 24.01 -30.35
C GLN A 318 -18.88 24.17 -31.41
N ALA A 319 -17.65 24.50 -31.02
CA ALA A 319 -16.54 24.69 -31.93
C ALA A 319 -16.11 23.35 -32.55
N THR A 320 -16.13 23.25 -33.88
CA THR A 320 -15.73 22.03 -34.59
C THR A 320 -14.21 21.84 -34.62
N SER A 321 -13.44 22.91 -34.40
CA SER A 321 -11.98 22.88 -34.36
C SER A 321 -11.41 23.94 -33.42
N ILE A 322 -10.39 23.55 -32.64
CA ILE A 322 -9.50 24.45 -31.92
C ILE A 322 -8.07 24.12 -32.36
N ASP A 323 -7.32 25.11 -32.84
CA ASP A 323 -5.93 24.93 -33.29
C ASP A 323 -4.99 25.84 -32.49
N MET A 324 -4.05 25.21 -31.78
CA MET A 324 -2.93 25.84 -31.07
C MET A 324 -1.61 25.08 -31.37
N GLY A 325 -1.48 24.54 -32.58
CA GLY A 325 -0.42 23.60 -32.94
C GLY A 325 1.02 24.12 -32.80
N ALA A 326 1.23 25.44 -32.78
CA ALA A 326 2.55 26.05 -32.54
C ALA A 326 2.90 26.30 -31.07
N MET A 327 1.94 26.19 -30.13
CA MET A 327 2.16 26.49 -28.72
C MET A 327 2.94 25.35 -28.06
N ALA A 328 4.24 25.56 -27.88
CA ALA A 328 5.13 24.54 -27.29
C ALA A 328 5.06 24.52 -25.76
N PHE A 329 4.95 25.66 -25.10
CA PHE A 329 4.98 25.75 -23.64
C PHE A 329 3.99 26.82 -23.16
N TYR A 330 3.19 26.48 -22.16
CA TYR A 330 2.19 27.39 -21.58
C TYR A 330 2.65 27.89 -20.21
N THR A 331 2.65 29.20 -20.01
CA THR A 331 3.18 29.81 -18.77
C THR A 331 2.11 30.07 -17.70
N GLY A 332 0.83 30.11 -18.07
CA GLY A 332 -0.29 30.44 -17.18
C GLY A 332 -0.70 29.32 -16.20
N GLY A 333 -0.16 28.10 -16.35
CA GLY A 333 -0.43 26.97 -15.45
C GLY A 333 -1.37 25.92 -16.07
N ASN A 334 -2.50 25.64 -15.42
CA ASN A 334 -3.45 24.60 -15.85
C ASN A 334 -4.22 25.01 -17.10
N LEU A 335 -4.48 24.05 -18.00
CA LEU A 335 -5.14 24.29 -19.28
C LEU A 335 -6.41 23.45 -19.46
N THR A 336 -7.46 24.07 -19.97
CA THR A 336 -8.72 23.41 -20.34
C THR A 336 -9.06 23.63 -21.81
N PHE A 337 -9.41 22.56 -22.52
CA PHE A 337 -9.94 22.64 -23.88
C PHE A 337 -11.29 21.95 -23.97
N THR A 338 -12.30 22.63 -24.49
CA THR A 338 -13.58 22.03 -24.86
C THR A 338 -13.90 22.34 -26.30
N THR A 339 -14.06 21.29 -27.11
CA THR A 339 -14.60 21.37 -28.47
C THR A 339 -16.01 20.77 -28.49
N LYS A 340 -16.67 20.91 -29.64
CA LYS A 340 -17.79 20.02 -30.00
C LYS A 340 -17.36 18.56 -29.91
N THR A 341 -18.26 17.70 -29.41
CA THR A 341 -18.05 16.25 -29.40
C THR A 341 -17.84 15.74 -30.83
N GLY A 342 -16.71 15.08 -31.08
CA GLY A 342 -16.25 14.67 -32.41
C GLY A 342 -15.50 15.76 -33.20
N GLY A 343 -15.16 16.89 -32.59
CA GLY A 343 -14.37 17.97 -33.20
C GLY A 343 -12.86 17.65 -33.28
N THR A 344 -12.04 18.64 -33.65
CA THR A 344 -10.57 18.53 -33.69
C THR A 344 -9.91 19.47 -32.70
N LEU A 345 -8.84 19.00 -32.04
CA LEU A 345 -7.96 19.81 -31.20
C LEU A 345 -6.50 19.57 -31.64
N ASP A 346 -5.80 20.61 -32.08
CA ASP A 346 -4.36 20.54 -32.32
C ASP A 346 -3.58 21.21 -31.19
N ILE A 347 -2.93 20.39 -30.37
CA ILE A 347 -1.98 20.77 -29.32
C ILE A 347 -0.73 19.86 -29.36
N ALA A 348 -0.39 19.30 -30.52
CA ALA A 348 0.66 18.28 -30.63
C ALA A 348 2.07 18.80 -30.28
N ALA A 349 2.27 20.12 -30.27
CA ALA A 349 3.52 20.75 -29.83
C ALA A 349 3.65 20.90 -28.32
N LEU A 350 2.53 20.85 -27.58
CA LEU A 350 2.47 21.20 -26.17
C LEU A 350 3.37 20.29 -25.32
N THR A 351 4.24 20.92 -24.53
CA THR A 351 5.09 20.30 -23.53
C THR A 351 5.01 21.10 -22.22
N ASP A 352 5.28 20.41 -21.12
CA ASP A 352 5.48 20.95 -19.78
C ASP A 352 6.96 21.23 -19.51
N THR A 353 7.83 21.13 -20.52
CA THR A 353 9.26 21.45 -20.38
C THR A 353 9.56 22.79 -21.05
N ASN A 354 9.98 23.77 -20.24
CA ASN A 354 10.32 25.09 -20.74
C ASN A 354 11.62 25.09 -21.59
N SER A 355 11.90 26.21 -22.24
CA SER A 355 13.07 26.36 -23.14
C SER A 355 14.43 26.19 -22.46
N ALA A 356 14.49 26.28 -21.12
CA ALA A 356 15.70 26.00 -20.33
C ALA A 356 15.84 24.51 -19.95
N GLY A 357 14.97 23.64 -20.47
CA GLY A 357 14.93 22.22 -20.12
C GLY A 357 14.38 21.96 -18.72
N THR A 358 13.59 22.89 -18.18
CA THR A 358 12.97 22.74 -16.86
C THR A 358 11.53 22.29 -16.96
N LEU A 359 11.22 21.21 -16.24
CA LEU A 359 9.90 20.63 -16.15
C LEU A 359 9.04 21.53 -15.26
N ASN A 360 7.85 21.86 -15.72
CA ASN A 360 6.84 22.68 -15.06
C ASN A 360 5.50 21.97 -15.29
N PRO A 361 5.21 20.92 -14.50
CA PRO A 361 3.99 20.13 -14.68
C PRO A 361 2.75 20.99 -14.48
N PHE A 362 1.68 20.65 -15.19
CA PHE A 362 0.37 21.30 -15.08
C PHE A 362 -0.75 20.29 -15.31
N THR A 363 -1.98 20.66 -14.95
CA THR A 363 -3.17 19.88 -15.28
C THR A 363 -3.70 20.27 -16.66
N LEU A 364 -3.84 19.30 -17.55
CA LEU A 364 -4.51 19.41 -18.85
C LEU A 364 -5.87 18.72 -18.79
N THR A 365 -6.95 19.47 -19.03
CA THR A 365 -8.31 18.92 -19.17
C THR A 365 -8.78 19.08 -20.61
N VAL A 366 -9.16 17.98 -21.27
CA VAL A 366 -9.66 18.00 -22.66
C VAL A 366 -11.02 17.33 -22.75
N THR A 367 -11.99 18.03 -23.35
CA THR A 367 -13.33 17.50 -23.60
C THR A 367 -13.75 17.70 -25.06
N GLY A 368 -14.23 16.62 -25.70
CA GLY A 368 -14.93 16.71 -26.99
C GLY A 368 -14.18 16.30 -28.27
N PRO A 369 -12.85 16.42 -28.47
CA PRO A 369 -12.27 16.10 -29.77
C PRO A 369 -12.44 14.61 -30.10
N ALA A 370 -12.57 14.25 -31.39
CA ALA A 370 -12.72 12.86 -31.80
C ALA A 370 -11.53 11.98 -31.35
N SER A 371 -10.32 12.56 -31.37
CA SER A 371 -9.11 11.90 -30.92
C SER A 371 -8.15 12.89 -30.26
N LEU A 372 -7.35 12.40 -29.31
CA LEU A 372 -6.26 13.15 -28.69
C LEU A 372 -5.03 12.27 -28.53
N THR A 373 -3.87 12.76 -29.00
CA THR A 373 -2.58 12.07 -28.87
C THR A 373 -1.56 12.99 -28.23
N LEU A 374 -0.98 12.58 -27.10
CA LEU A 374 -0.01 13.36 -26.33
C LEU A 374 1.31 12.59 -26.18
N THR A 375 2.41 13.16 -26.68
CA THR A 375 3.75 12.50 -26.68
C THR A 375 4.87 13.35 -26.07
N LYS A 376 4.60 14.63 -25.83
CA LYS A 376 5.60 15.63 -25.39
C LYS A 376 5.42 16.11 -23.95
N LEU A 377 4.26 15.88 -23.34
CA LEU A 377 4.07 16.06 -21.90
C LEU A 377 4.88 15.00 -21.16
N LYS A 378 5.50 15.40 -20.05
CA LYS A 378 6.34 14.52 -19.23
C LYS A 378 5.75 14.24 -17.86
N GLY A 379 4.97 15.16 -17.27
CA GLY A 379 4.38 15.02 -15.94
C GLY A 379 5.43 14.92 -14.82
N ASP A 380 4.96 14.94 -13.59
CA ASP A 380 5.74 14.62 -12.38
C ASP A 380 4.84 13.86 -11.41
N ASP A 381 5.42 12.88 -10.72
CA ASP A 381 4.77 11.94 -9.81
C ASP A 381 4.87 12.37 -8.33
N ARG A 382 5.61 13.45 -8.03
CA ARG A 382 5.86 13.89 -6.66
C ARG A 382 5.80 15.39 -6.46
N GLY A 383 5.07 15.79 -5.42
CA GLY A 383 5.20 17.11 -4.81
C GLY A 383 3.84 17.77 -4.64
N THR A 384 3.82 19.09 -4.60
CA THR A 384 2.56 19.87 -4.65
C THR A 384 2.14 20.21 -6.08
N ASP A 385 3.02 19.95 -7.05
CA ASP A 385 2.92 20.40 -8.43
C ASP A 385 2.91 19.18 -9.37
N GLU A 386 2.01 18.23 -9.11
CA GLU A 386 1.82 17.01 -9.90
C GLU A 386 1.19 17.35 -11.26
N GLY A 387 1.74 16.77 -12.33
CA GLY A 387 1.16 16.91 -13.66
C GLY A 387 -0.03 15.97 -13.82
N ALA A 388 -1.12 16.42 -14.43
CA ALA A 388 -2.30 15.57 -14.64
C ALA A 388 -2.91 15.74 -16.03
N VAL A 389 -3.46 14.69 -16.60
CA VAL A 389 -4.22 14.71 -17.86
C VAL A 389 -5.59 14.08 -17.64
N SER A 390 -6.65 14.85 -17.87
CA SER A 390 -8.04 14.39 -17.80
C SER A 390 -8.72 14.51 -19.15
N VAL A 391 -9.33 13.43 -19.63
CA VAL A 391 -10.04 13.39 -20.92
C VAL A 391 -11.48 12.92 -20.76
N SER A 392 -12.42 13.56 -21.47
CA SER A 392 -13.81 13.09 -21.58
C SER A 392 -14.42 13.39 -22.94
N LYS A 393 -15.37 12.59 -23.41
CA LYS A 393 -15.95 12.73 -24.76
C LYS A 393 -14.89 12.72 -25.88
N VAL A 394 -13.82 11.94 -25.68
CA VAL A 394 -12.73 11.75 -26.64
C VAL A 394 -12.74 10.30 -27.08
N ALA A 395 -13.24 10.02 -28.28
CA ALA A 395 -13.46 8.63 -28.71
C ALA A 395 -12.16 7.81 -28.67
N THR A 396 -11.04 8.37 -29.15
CA THR A 396 -9.72 7.72 -29.09
C THR A 396 -8.68 8.58 -28.38
N PHE A 397 -8.20 8.13 -27.23
CA PHE A 397 -7.17 8.80 -26.45
C PHE A 397 -5.86 8.00 -26.40
N SER A 398 -4.74 8.67 -26.64
CA SER A 398 -3.42 8.09 -26.42
C SER A 398 -2.46 9.07 -25.75
N ILE A 399 -1.71 8.56 -24.78
CA ILE A 399 -0.62 9.28 -24.11
C ILE A 399 0.60 8.38 -23.96
N THR A 400 1.80 8.92 -24.09
CA THR A 400 3.04 8.14 -24.00
C THR A 400 4.10 8.85 -23.18
N GLY A 401 4.67 8.14 -22.20
CA GLY A 401 5.81 8.58 -21.41
C GLY A 401 5.49 9.73 -20.45
N PHE A 402 4.26 9.75 -19.93
CA PHE A 402 3.76 10.73 -18.97
C PHE A 402 3.92 10.24 -17.53
N GLY A 403 4.33 11.19 -16.70
CA GLY A 403 4.88 11.05 -15.35
C GLY A 403 3.89 11.26 -14.22
N GLY A 404 2.63 11.59 -14.50
CA GLY A 404 1.64 11.91 -13.47
C GLY A 404 0.26 11.33 -13.79
N ASP A 405 -0.76 11.83 -13.12
CA ASP A 405 -2.10 11.26 -13.14
C ASP A 405 -2.75 11.29 -14.53
N VAL A 406 -3.24 10.14 -14.99
CA VAL A 406 -4.04 10.04 -16.21
C VAL A 406 -5.45 9.62 -15.82
N THR A 407 -6.42 10.52 -16.05
CA THR A 407 -7.85 10.27 -15.82
C THR A 407 -8.58 10.04 -17.13
N VAL A 408 -9.12 8.84 -17.30
CA VAL A 408 -10.04 8.50 -18.40
C VAL A 408 -11.48 8.65 -17.93
N GLY A 409 -12.20 9.62 -18.51
CA GLY A 409 -13.58 9.97 -18.19
C GLY A 409 -14.65 9.33 -19.08
N ALA A 410 -15.90 9.79 -18.95
CA ALA A 410 -17.04 9.31 -19.74
C ALA A 410 -16.88 9.57 -21.25
N LYS A 411 -17.52 8.75 -22.09
CA LYS A 411 -17.49 8.84 -23.56
C LYS A 411 -16.08 8.79 -24.17
N VAL A 412 -15.18 8.04 -23.54
CA VAL A 412 -13.91 7.62 -24.12
C VAL A 412 -14.07 6.16 -24.51
N ASN A 413 -13.90 5.81 -25.79
CA ASN A 413 -14.10 4.45 -26.30
C ASN A 413 -12.79 3.66 -26.24
N ASP A 414 -11.69 4.26 -26.70
CA ASP A 414 -10.37 3.63 -26.75
C ASP A 414 -9.35 4.46 -25.96
N ALA A 415 -8.66 3.84 -25.00
CA ALA A 415 -7.58 4.46 -24.26
C ALA A 415 -6.27 3.66 -24.43
N THR A 416 -5.21 4.33 -24.88
CA THR A 416 -3.84 3.77 -24.97
C THR A 416 -2.88 4.60 -24.12
N ILE A 417 -2.51 4.08 -22.95
CA ILE A 417 -1.54 4.69 -22.05
C ILE A 417 -0.24 3.89 -22.12
N ASN A 418 0.80 4.49 -22.70
CA ASN A 418 2.12 3.87 -22.79
C ASN A 418 3.08 4.47 -21.75
N ASP A 419 3.83 3.62 -21.06
CA ASP A 419 4.83 3.99 -20.04
C ASP A 419 4.20 4.79 -18.89
N ALA A 420 3.09 4.26 -18.34
CA ALA A 420 2.40 4.77 -17.17
C ALA A 420 3.29 4.60 -15.93
N THR A 421 3.54 5.70 -15.23
CA THR A 421 4.47 5.74 -14.08
C THR A 421 3.77 5.89 -12.73
N GLU A 422 2.51 6.33 -12.75
CA GLU A 422 1.64 6.52 -11.60
C GLU A 422 0.28 5.83 -11.80
N ASP A 423 -0.45 5.64 -10.71
CA ASP A 423 -1.73 4.93 -10.66
C ASP A 423 -2.69 5.43 -11.75
N LEU A 424 -3.06 4.51 -12.64
CA LEU A 424 -3.96 4.83 -13.75
C LEU A 424 -5.40 4.89 -13.21
N VAL A 425 -5.91 6.11 -13.07
CA VAL A 425 -7.27 6.35 -12.57
C VAL A 425 -8.28 6.31 -13.72
N ILE A 426 -9.02 5.21 -13.82
CA ILE A 426 -10.18 5.12 -14.71
C ILE A 426 -11.40 5.56 -13.90
N SER A 427 -12.04 6.68 -14.26
CA SER A 427 -13.15 7.23 -13.48
C SER A 427 -14.34 7.55 -14.39
N SER A 428 -15.51 6.96 -14.09
CA SER A 428 -16.74 7.20 -14.86
C SER A 428 -16.64 6.86 -16.37
N ALA A 429 -15.73 5.97 -16.77
CA ALA A 429 -15.50 5.57 -18.16
C ALA A 429 -16.51 4.50 -18.65
N SER A 430 -17.81 4.80 -18.57
CA SER A 430 -18.89 3.87 -18.93
C SER A 430 -18.85 3.39 -20.37
N ASP A 431 -18.34 4.22 -21.27
CA ASP A 431 -18.31 3.93 -22.71
C ASP A 431 -16.95 3.35 -23.16
N LEU A 432 -16.05 2.98 -22.23
CA LEU A 432 -14.72 2.46 -22.56
C LEU A 432 -14.84 1.05 -23.12
N GLU A 433 -14.51 0.87 -24.41
CA GLU A 433 -14.58 -0.40 -25.14
C GLU A 433 -13.22 -1.14 -25.14
N SER A 434 -12.11 -0.39 -25.15
CA SER A 434 -10.75 -0.93 -25.20
C SER A 434 -9.77 -0.14 -24.33
N LEU A 435 -8.98 -0.87 -23.53
CA LEU A 435 -7.88 -0.32 -22.75
C LEU A 435 -6.56 -1.02 -23.11
N THR A 436 -5.57 -0.23 -23.54
CA THR A 436 -4.18 -0.66 -23.66
C THR A 436 -3.35 0.11 -22.63
N GLY A 437 -2.73 -0.60 -21.70
CA GLY A 437 -1.87 -0.04 -20.66
C GLY A 437 -0.47 -0.66 -20.68
N GLU A 438 0.57 0.15 -20.73
CA GLU A 438 1.96 -0.26 -20.51
C GLU A 438 2.47 0.36 -19.21
N GLY A 439 2.71 -0.44 -18.17
CA GLY A 439 3.30 0.04 -16.93
C GLY A 439 4.81 0.27 -17.09
N ALA A 440 5.33 1.39 -16.57
CA ALA A 440 6.72 1.80 -16.77
C ALA A 440 7.73 0.78 -16.24
N GLY A 441 8.79 0.54 -17.02
CA GLY A 441 9.85 -0.42 -16.67
C GLY A 441 10.80 0.06 -15.56
N ALA A 442 10.93 1.37 -15.38
CA ALA A 442 11.70 2.03 -14.33
C ALA A 442 10.74 2.77 -13.39
N TYR A 443 10.88 2.55 -12.09
CA TYR A 443 10.02 3.09 -11.03
C TYR A 443 9.99 4.62 -11.07
N GLY A 444 8.94 5.23 -11.61
CA GLY A 444 8.75 6.69 -11.70
C GLY A 444 9.73 7.39 -12.64
N LYS A 445 9.26 8.40 -13.39
CA LYS A 445 10.12 9.36 -14.07
C LYS A 445 10.14 10.65 -13.28
N TYR A 446 10.81 10.63 -12.13
CA TYR A 446 11.03 11.86 -11.37
C TYR A 446 12.14 12.69 -12.03
N VAL A 447 11.88 13.98 -12.26
CA VAL A 447 12.89 14.96 -12.65
C VAL A 447 13.23 15.80 -11.43
N ASP A 448 14.45 15.66 -10.90
CA ASP A 448 14.89 16.50 -9.79
C ASP A 448 15.04 17.97 -10.23
N ASN A 449 13.98 18.75 -10.03
CA ASN A 449 13.94 20.16 -10.38
C ASN A 449 14.80 21.02 -9.45
N SER A 450 15.31 20.46 -8.34
CA SER A 450 16.30 21.13 -7.47
C SER A 450 17.75 20.96 -7.98
N ALA A 451 17.98 20.05 -8.94
CA ALA A 451 19.28 19.84 -9.55
C ALA A 451 19.60 20.90 -10.63
N THR A 452 20.86 21.32 -10.72
CA THR A 452 21.35 22.17 -11.83
C THR A 452 21.06 21.51 -13.19
N ALA A 453 20.80 22.30 -14.25
CA ALA A 453 20.40 21.82 -15.59
C ALA A 453 21.28 20.69 -16.19
N ALA A 454 22.56 20.58 -15.78
CA ALA A 454 23.46 19.49 -16.20
C ALA A 454 23.29 18.15 -15.45
N ASN A 455 22.51 18.13 -14.37
CA ASN A 455 22.36 17.05 -13.39
C ASN A 455 20.90 16.66 -13.10
N LYS A 456 19.95 17.02 -13.98
CA LYS A 456 18.58 16.50 -13.93
C LYS A 456 18.57 15.03 -14.32
N LEU A 457 19.04 14.18 -13.41
CA LEU A 457 18.93 12.74 -13.51
C LEU A 457 17.46 12.40 -13.37
N THR A 458 16.90 11.64 -14.33
CA THR A 458 15.67 10.90 -14.12
C THR A 458 15.97 9.87 -13.02
N TYR A 459 15.67 10.20 -11.77
CA TYR A 459 15.83 9.26 -10.68
C TYR A 459 14.65 8.29 -10.76
N GLY A 460 14.95 7.01 -10.99
CA GLY A 460 13.96 5.96 -10.76
C GLY A 460 13.89 5.70 -9.25
N TYR A 461 12.82 6.12 -8.56
CA TYR A 461 12.58 5.67 -7.19
C TYR A 461 11.12 5.81 -6.68
N ALA A 462 10.42 4.67 -6.59
CA ALA A 462 9.57 4.29 -5.46
C ALA A 462 9.57 2.75 -5.30
N ALA A 463 9.36 2.25 -4.09
CA ALA A 463 9.57 0.85 -3.71
C ALA A 463 8.50 -0.15 -4.22
N ALA A 464 7.47 0.33 -4.92
CA ALA A 464 6.31 -0.44 -5.38
C ALA A 464 6.03 -0.16 -6.86
N LEU A 465 5.29 -1.06 -7.50
CA LEU A 465 4.90 -0.94 -8.90
C LEU A 465 3.47 -0.40 -9.01
N LEU A 466 3.15 0.12 -10.20
CA LEU A 466 1.85 0.68 -10.57
C LEU A 466 0.66 -0.26 -10.29
N ASP A 467 -0.37 0.22 -9.59
CA ASP A 467 -1.64 -0.49 -9.50
C ASP A 467 -2.63 -0.01 -10.59
N LEU A 468 -3.32 -0.96 -11.22
CA LEU A 468 -4.38 -0.72 -12.19
C LEU A 468 -5.68 -1.32 -11.68
N THR A 469 -6.62 -0.47 -11.29
CA THR A 469 -7.99 -0.89 -10.95
C THR A 469 -8.96 -0.41 -12.03
N ILE A 470 -9.63 -1.35 -12.67
CA ILE A 470 -10.70 -1.06 -13.63
C ILE A 470 -12.03 -1.04 -12.85
N PRO A 471 -12.73 0.10 -12.80
CA PRO A 471 -13.99 0.19 -12.08
C PRO A 471 -15.06 -0.66 -12.77
N ALA A 472 -15.98 -1.23 -11.99
CA ALA A 472 -17.15 -1.92 -12.53
C ALA A 472 -18.06 -1.02 -13.40
N ALA A 473 -17.91 0.31 -13.27
CA ALA A 473 -18.60 1.28 -14.11
C ALA A 473 -18.12 1.30 -15.57
N ALA A 474 -16.97 0.69 -15.90
CA ALA A 474 -16.51 0.48 -17.27
C ALA A 474 -17.09 -0.83 -17.84
N ASP A 475 -18.42 -0.93 -17.89
CA ASP A 475 -19.15 -2.16 -18.25
C ASP A 475 -19.10 -2.46 -19.76
N ASP A 476 -18.92 -1.45 -20.61
CA ASP A 476 -18.72 -1.61 -22.06
C ASP A 476 -17.31 -2.13 -22.44
N LEU A 477 -16.39 -2.29 -21.48
CA LEU A 477 -15.02 -2.73 -21.77
C LEU A 477 -15.03 -4.14 -22.34
N THR A 478 -14.59 -4.29 -23.58
CA THR A 478 -14.54 -5.59 -24.29
C THR A 478 -13.14 -6.17 -24.37
N SER A 479 -12.10 -5.33 -24.32
CA SER A 479 -10.71 -5.77 -24.43
C SER A 479 -9.76 -5.01 -23.50
N LEU A 480 -8.88 -5.78 -22.85
CA LEU A 480 -7.80 -5.28 -22.00
C LEU A 480 -6.45 -5.81 -22.51
N THR A 481 -5.52 -4.91 -22.84
CA THR A 481 -4.16 -5.24 -23.25
C THR A 481 -3.14 -4.64 -22.30
N LEU A 482 -2.24 -5.48 -21.77
CA LEU A 482 -1.27 -5.10 -20.73
C LEU A 482 0.17 -5.44 -21.15
N THR A 483 1.07 -4.48 -21.03
CA THR A 483 2.52 -4.66 -21.21
C THR A 483 3.30 -3.95 -20.10
N GLY A 484 4.61 -4.15 -20.03
CA GLY A 484 5.44 -3.44 -19.04
C GLY A 484 5.36 -4.04 -17.63
N LYS A 485 5.29 -3.22 -16.58
CA LYS A 485 5.31 -3.68 -15.17
C LYS A 485 4.19 -3.07 -14.32
N PHE A 486 3.51 -3.91 -13.54
CA PHE A 486 2.46 -3.53 -12.58
C PHE A 486 2.69 -4.19 -11.21
N GLY A 487 2.12 -3.59 -10.17
CA GLY A 487 1.87 -4.19 -8.87
C GLY A 487 0.64 -5.08 -9.00
N THR A 488 -0.53 -4.51 -8.75
CA THR A 488 -1.83 -5.16 -8.83
C THR A 488 -2.57 -4.74 -10.07
N VAL A 489 -3.12 -5.70 -10.81
CA VAL A 489 -4.12 -5.44 -11.85
C VAL A 489 -5.43 -6.07 -11.44
N ASN A 490 -6.48 -5.25 -11.34
CA ASN A 490 -7.81 -5.68 -10.91
C ASN A 490 -8.88 -5.30 -11.96
N ALA A 491 -9.38 -6.31 -12.66
CA ALA A 491 -10.54 -6.25 -13.53
C ALA A 491 -11.68 -7.05 -12.88
N THR A 492 -12.47 -6.35 -12.06
CA THR A 492 -13.62 -6.92 -11.35
C THR A 492 -14.91 -6.22 -11.75
N GLY A 493 -15.87 -6.99 -12.27
CA GLY A 493 -17.25 -6.54 -12.51
C GLY A 493 -17.52 -6.02 -13.92
N GLN A 494 -16.59 -6.22 -14.87
CA GLN A 494 -16.79 -5.81 -16.27
C GLN A 494 -17.67 -6.84 -16.99
N ALA A 495 -18.96 -6.52 -17.15
CA ALA A 495 -19.95 -7.43 -17.71
C ALA A 495 -19.60 -7.89 -19.14
N ASN A 496 -19.11 -6.98 -19.99
CA ASN A 496 -18.86 -7.22 -21.40
C ASN A 496 -17.38 -7.53 -21.73
N LEU A 497 -16.51 -7.70 -20.72
CA LEU A 497 -15.07 -7.95 -20.95
C LEU A 497 -14.87 -9.32 -21.58
N ALA A 498 -14.56 -9.35 -22.88
CA ALA A 498 -14.45 -10.58 -23.66
C ALA A 498 -13.01 -11.11 -23.74
N THR A 499 -12.02 -10.20 -23.74
CA THR A 499 -10.61 -10.55 -23.98
C THR A 499 -9.64 -9.84 -23.04
N VAL A 500 -8.71 -10.60 -22.47
CA VAL A 500 -7.56 -10.06 -21.71
C VAL A 500 -6.28 -10.61 -22.33
N THR A 501 -5.38 -9.73 -22.74
CA THR A 501 -4.04 -10.07 -23.25
C THR A 501 -2.99 -9.39 -22.41
N ALA A 502 -2.05 -10.16 -21.87
CA ALA A 502 -0.94 -9.64 -21.09
C ALA A 502 0.40 -10.21 -21.58
N ASN A 503 1.36 -9.31 -21.76
CA ASN A 503 2.79 -9.60 -21.85
C ASN A 503 3.52 -8.64 -20.89
N ALA A 504 3.21 -8.78 -19.60
CA ALA A 504 3.60 -7.85 -18.55
C ALA A 504 4.17 -8.56 -17.32
N ALA A 505 4.92 -7.82 -16.50
CA ALA A 505 5.39 -8.27 -15.20
C ALA A 505 4.50 -7.71 -14.09
N MET A 506 3.75 -8.56 -13.38
CA MET A 506 2.73 -8.16 -12.40
C MET A 506 3.01 -8.83 -11.04
N GLU A 507 2.67 -8.18 -9.94
CA GLU A 507 2.58 -8.87 -8.65
C GLU A 507 1.28 -9.67 -8.58
N SER A 508 0.17 -9.07 -8.99
CA SER A 508 -1.10 -9.79 -9.08
C SER A 508 -1.95 -9.41 -10.29
N LEU A 509 -2.72 -10.38 -10.77
CA LEU A 509 -3.76 -10.21 -11.78
C LEU A 509 -5.06 -10.84 -11.25
N THR A 510 -6.08 -10.01 -11.08
CA THR A 510 -7.43 -10.45 -10.69
C THR A 510 -8.40 -10.18 -11.83
N LEU A 511 -9.01 -11.25 -12.33
CA LEU A 511 -10.10 -11.24 -13.30
C LEU A 511 -11.32 -11.84 -12.60
N SER A 512 -12.30 -11.02 -12.22
CA SER A 512 -13.45 -11.55 -11.50
C SER A 512 -14.79 -10.96 -11.90
N THR A 513 -15.87 -11.75 -11.79
CA THR A 513 -17.24 -11.33 -12.15
C THR A 513 -17.32 -10.75 -13.57
N ALA A 514 -16.67 -11.42 -14.52
CA ALA A 514 -16.59 -11.04 -15.94
C ALA A 514 -17.24 -12.13 -16.81
N PRO A 515 -18.59 -12.18 -16.87
CA PRO A 515 -19.33 -13.30 -17.45
C PRO A 515 -19.12 -13.49 -18.96
N ASP A 516 -18.74 -12.44 -19.71
CA ASP A 516 -18.46 -12.56 -21.15
C ASP A 516 -16.99 -12.89 -21.46
N LEU A 517 -16.13 -13.00 -20.44
CA LEU A 517 -14.70 -13.26 -20.62
C LEU A 517 -14.48 -14.66 -21.18
N SER A 518 -14.04 -14.73 -22.43
CA SER A 518 -13.86 -15.98 -23.18
C SER A 518 -12.40 -16.24 -23.57
N THR A 519 -11.55 -15.22 -23.53
CA THR A 519 -10.13 -15.34 -23.89
C THR A 519 -9.24 -14.65 -22.88
N VAL A 520 -8.29 -15.40 -22.31
CA VAL A 520 -7.18 -14.88 -21.50
C VAL A 520 -5.87 -15.38 -22.10
N ALA A 521 -4.98 -14.47 -22.49
CA ALA A 521 -3.68 -14.78 -23.06
C ALA A 521 -2.56 -14.14 -22.25
N LEU A 522 -1.80 -14.93 -21.49
CA LEU A 522 -0.76 -14.45 -20.59
C LEU A 522 0.68 -14.72 -21.10
N THR A 523 0.83 -15.29 -22.30
CA THR A 523 2.12 -15.73 -22.84
C THR A 523 3.16 -14.60 -22.83
N GLY A 524 4.31 -14.87 -22.19
CA GLY A 524 5.39 -13.90 -22.01
C GLY A 524 5.31 -13.10 -20.70
N SER A 525 4.17 -13.16 -19.99
CA SER A 525 4.00 -12.49 -18.70
C SER A 525 4.77 -13.17 -17.57
N THR A 526 5.14 -12.36 -16.58
CA THR A 526 5.64 -12.83 -15.28
C THR A 526 4.71 -12.34 -14.17
N ILE A 527 4.08 -13.23 -13.41
CA ILE A 527 3.01 -12.87 -12.46
C ILE A 527 3.20 -13.68 -11.17
N ASN A 528 3.10 -13.06 -9.99
CA ASN A 528 3.21 -13.81 -8.73
C ASN A 528 1.87 -14.45 -8.33
N SER A 529 0.77 -13.72 -8.49
CA SER A 529 -0.56 -14.19 -8.09
C SER A 529 -1.58 -13.98 -9.20
N VAL A 530 -2.31 -15.03 -9.57
CA VAL A 530 -3.40 -14.96 -10.56
C VAL A 530 -4.71 -15.43 -9.92
N THR A 531 -5.75 -14.61 -10.04
CA THR A 531 -7.12 -14.95 -9.63
C THR A 531 -8.05 -14.83 -10.83
N VAL A 532 -8.80 -15.90 -11.11
CA VAL A 532 -9.82 -15.97 -12.17
C VAL A 532 -11.11 -16.51 -11.54
N SER A 533 -12.11 -15.65 -11.34
CA SER A 533 -13.32 -16.05 -10.61
C SER A 533 -14.62 -15.57 -11.24
N GLY A 534 -15.63 -16.44 -11.36
CA GLY A 534 -16.94 -16.05 -11.90
C GLY A 534 -16.86 -15.48 -13.32
N THR A 535 -16.09 -16.13 -14.19
CA THR A 535 -15.89 -15.72 -15.60
C THR A 535 -16.59 -16.66 -16.58
N GLY A 536 -16.78 -16.20 -17.84
CA GLY A 536 -17.33 -17.00 -18.94
C GLY A 536 -16.36 -17.97 -19.62
N LEU A 537 -15.18 -18.22 -19.03
CA LEU A 537 -14.13 -19.00 -19.67
C LEU A 537 -14.52 -20.47 -19.79
N ALA A 538 -14.66 -20.98 -21.02
CA ALA A 538 -15.00 -22.39 -21.26
C ALA A 538 -13.79 -23.33 -21.29
N ALA A 539 -12.64 -22.86 -21.73
CA ALA A 539 -11.36 -23.57 -21.68
C ALA A 539 -10.25 -22.53 -21.71
N THR A 540 -9.28 -22.63 -20.79
CA THR A 540 -8.25 -21.58 -20.67
C THR A 540 -6.86 -22.15 -20.46
N THR A 541 -5.87 -21.44 -21.01
CA THR A 541 -4.44 -21.69 -20.78
C THR A 541 -3.83 -20.46 -20.12
N LEU A 542 -3.52 -20.57 -18.83
CA LEU A 542 -2.83 -19.55 -18.06
C LEU A 542 -1.31 -19.79 -18.14
N ASP A 543 -0.70 -19.34 -19.24
CA ASP A 543 0.74 -19.47 -19.49
C ASP A 543 1.50 -18.24 -19.00
N TYR A 544 2.05 -18.30 -17.79
CA TYR A 544 2.86 -17.26 -17.18
C TYR A 544 3.98 -17.88 -16.34
N THR A 545 4.97 -17.09 -15.97
CA THR A 545 6.03 -17.54 -15.04
C THR A 545 6.06 -16.66 -13.80
N MET A 546 6.64 -17.12 -12.70
CA MET A 546 6.81 -16.28 -11.52
C MET A 546 7.73 -15.10 -11.82
N LYS A 547 7.39 -13.92 -11.31
CA LYS A 547 8.21 -12.72 -11.47
C LYS A 547 9.40 -12.79 -10.52
N SER A 548 10.59 -13.00 -11.10
CA SER A 548 11.86 -12.77 -10.42
C SER A 548 11.97 -11.28 -10.12
N THR A 549 11.66 -10.86 -8.90
CA THR A 549 11.76 -9.45 -8.52
C THR A 549 13.22 -9.00 -8.59
N ALA A 550 13.50 -7.96 -9.36
CA ALA A 550 14.73 -7.15 -9.23
C ALA A 550 14.68 -6.24 -7.98
N ALA A 551 13.67 -6.39 -7.13
CA ALA A 551 13.58 -5.75 -5.81
C ALA A 551 14.51 -6.46 -4.82
N ALA A 552 14.84 -5.81 -3.70
CA ALA A 552 15.82 -6.30 -2.71
C ALA A 552 15.49 -7.67 -2.07
N THR A 553 14.33 -8.27 -2.38
CA THR A 553 13.92 -9.59 -1.90
C THR A 553 13.24 -10.36 -3.05
N PRO A 554 13.84 -11.47 -3.53
CA PRO A 554 13.20 -12.36 -4.50
C PRO A 554 11.87 -12.88 -3.95
N VAL A 555 10.79 -12.77 -4.73
CA VAL A 555 9.54 -13.51 -4.44
C VAL A 555 9.77 -14.97 -4.77
N ALA A 556 9.64 -15.82 -3.76
CA ALA A 556 10.06 -17.21 -3.84
C ALA A 556 8.89 -18.19 -4.06
N TYR A 557 7.66 -17.69 -4.03
CA TYR A 557 6.42 -18.44 -4.26
C TYR A 557 5.25 -17.51 -4.60
N GLY A 558 4.23 -18.05 -5.27
CA GLY A 558 3.04 -17.34 -5.75
C GLY A 558 1.72 -18.01 -5.40
N SER A 559 0.63 -17.59 -6.06
CA SER A 559 -0.69 -18.21 -5.90
C SER A 559 -1.49 -18.29 -7.20
N LEU A 560 -2.30 -19.34 -7.35
CA LEU A 560 -3.29 -19.44 -8.40
C LEU A 560 -4.66 -19.76 -7.79
N SER A 561 -5.66 -18.94 -8.08
CA SER A 561 -7.05 -19.15 -7.69
C SER A 561 -7.95 -19.14 -8.93
N VAL A 562 -8.64 -20.23 -9.20
CA VAL A 562 -9.60 -20.38 -10.31
C VAL A 562 -10.91 -20.88 -9.73
N THR A 563 -11.89 -20.00 -9.50
CA THR A 563 -13.13 -20.39 -8.81
C THR A 563 -14.40 -19.96 -9.51
N ASP A 564 -15.51 -20.68 -9.30
CA ASP A 564 -16.84 -20.25 -9.73
C ASP A 564 -16.98 -20.01 -11.25
N ASN A 565 -16.08 -20.57 -12.07
CA ASN A 565 -16.14 -20.45 -13.53
C ASN A 565 -17.02 -21.60 -14.08
N LEU A 566 -18.33 -21.44 -13.96
CA LEU A 566 -19.33 -22.50 -14.18
C LEU A 566 -19.32 -23.12 -15.60
N ASP A 567 -18.77 -22.41 -16.59
CA ASP A 567 -18.64 -22.90 -17.96
C ASP A 567 -17.29 -23.55 -18.27
N MET A 568 -16.33 -23.49 -17.36
CA MET A 568 -14.98 -23.99 -17.57
C MET A 568 -14.95 -25.51 -17.62
N THR A 569 -14.47 -26.06 -18.74
CA THR A 569 -14.33 -27.50 -18.99
C THR A 569 -12.90 -28.00 -18.88
N SER A 570 -11.91 -27.12 -19.09
CA SER A 570 -10.49 -27.44 -18.94
C SER A 570 -9.65 -26.24 -18.51
N LEU A 571 -8.65 -26.50 -17.67
CA LEU A 571 -7.68 -25.52 -17.19
C LEU A 571 -6.27 -26.05 -17.44
N THR A 572 -5.49 -25.32 -18.24
CA THR A 572 -4.04 -25.51 -18.34
C THR A 572 -3.33 -24.34 -17.68
N SER A 573 -2.33 -24.58 -16.85
CA SER A 573 -1.47 -23.52 -16.32
C SER A 573 -0.01 -23.91 -16.34
N SER A 574 0.85 -22.92 -16.57
CA SER A 574 2.30 -23.10 -16.51
C SER A 574 2.93 -22.53 -15.23
N VAL A 575 2.09 -22.22 -14.22
CA VAL A 575 2.53 -21.83 -12.88
C VAL A 575 3.49 -22.88 -12.29
N ASP A 576 4.51 -22.39 -11.60
CA ASP A 576 5.41 -23.18 -10.75
C ASP A 576 5.65 -22.39 -9.46
N ASP A 577 6.13 -23.06 -8.42
CA ASP A 577 6.39 -22.44 -7.11
C ASP A 577 5.13 -21.79 -6.48
N ALA A 578 3.95 -22.44 -6.56
CA ALA A 578 2.72 -21.90 -5.99
C ALA A 578 2.52 -22.32 -4.52
N ALA A 579 2.60 -21.39 -3.56
CA ALA A 579 2.29 -21.68 -2.16
C ALA A 579 0.79 -21.97 -1.97
N THR A 580 -0.08 -21.30 -2.72
CA THR A 580 -1.53 -21.50 -2.65
C THR A 580 -2.09 -21.83 -4.03
N LEU A 581 -2.81 -22.95 -4.12
CA LEU A 581 -3.58 -23.36 -5.29
C LEU A 581 -5.04 -23.56 -4.88
N ALA A 582 -5.97 -22.84 -5.51
CA ALA A 582 -7.41 -23.00 -5.32
C ALA A 582 -8.10 -23.19 -6.68
N ILE A 583 -8.81 -24.30 -6.84
CA ILE A 583 -9.58 -24.67 -8.03
C ILE A 583 -10.92 -25.24 -7.55
N THR A 584 -11.94 -24.38 -7.37
CA THR A 584 -13.19 -24.78 -6.71
C THR A 584 -14.43 -24.12 -7.33
N GLY A 585 -15.59 -24.77 -7.27
CA GLY A 585 -16.84 -24.23 -7.82
C GLY A 585 -16.83 -24.11 -9.35
N ASN A 586 -15.95 -24.83 -10.05
CA ASN A 586 -15.93 -24.86 -11.51
C ASN A 586 -16.70 -26.11 -11.98
N ASP A 587 -18.03 -26.09 -11.83
CA ASP A 587 -18.95 -27.24 -11.96
C ASP A 587 -18.81 -28.12 -13.22
N LYS A 588 -18.16 -27.65 -14.29
CA LYS A 588 -17.95 -28.40 -15.54
C LYS A 588 -16.50 -28.78 -15.80
N LEU A 589 -15.59 -28.48 -14.87
CA LEU A 589 -14.14 -28.63 -15.07
C LEU A 589 -13.75 -30.09 -14.97
N THR A 590 -13.49 -30.71 -16.12
CA THR A 590 -13.21 -32.15 -16.25
C THR A 590 -11.74 -32.47 -16.51
N ALA A 591 -10.90 -31.47 -16.78
CA ALA A 591 -9.48 -31.67 -17.11
C ALA A 591 -8.57 -30.53 -16.61
N LEU A 592 -7.49 -30.92 -15.93
CA LEU A 592 -6.40 -30.06 -15.47
C LEU A 592 -5.10 -30.39 -16.22
N SER A 593 -4.22 -29.39 -16.36
CA SER A 593 -2.86 -29.60 -16.86
C SER A 593 -1.88 -28.61 -16.25
N PHE A 594 -0.95 -29.12 -15.44
CA PHE A 594 0.04 -28.35 -14.69
C PHE A 594 1.46 -28.86 -14.96
N THR A 595 1.87 -28.85 -16.23
CA THR A 595 3.14 -29.47 -16.68
C THR A 595 4.40 -28.93 -16.01
N LYS A 596 4.36 -27.72 -15.44
CA LYS A 596 5.50 -27.09 -14.76
C LYS A 596 5.41 -27.08 -13.25
N LEU A 597 4.22 -27.28 -12.65
CA LEU A 597 4.04 -27.14 -11.20
C LEU A 597 4.66 -28.34 -10.48
N ASN A 598 5.82 -28.14 -9.87
CA ASN A 598 6.59 -29.21 -9.23
C ASN A 598 7.00 -28.88 -7.78
N SER A 599 6.64 -27.69 -7.30
CA SER A 599 7.21 -27.08 -6.11
C SER A 599 6.22 -26.09 -5.48
N ILE A 600 6.26 -25.97 -4.14
CA ILE A 600 5.54 -24.93 -3.37
C ILE A 600 6.32 -23.62 -3.26
N GLY A 601 7.48 -23.55 -3.92
CA GLY A 601 8.43 -22.44 -3.87
C GLY A 601 9.33 -22.45 -2.65
N THR A 602 10.54 -21.91 -2.82
CA THR A 602 11.58 -21.99 -1.78
C THR A 602 11.22 -21.15 -0.55
N GLY A 603 11.26 -21.77 0.63
CA GLY A 603 11.00 -21.07 1.89
C GLY A 603 9.51 -20.84 2.20
N SER A 604 8.58 -21.33 1.38
CA SER A 604 7.18 -21.41 1.81
C SER A 604 7.07 -22.35 3.00
N THR A 605 6.44 -21.88 4.08
CA THR A 605 6.14 -22.70 5.26
C THR A 605 4.65 -22.95 5.41
N THR A 606 3.78 -22.13 4.80
CA THR A 606 2.32 -22.20 4.87
C THR A 606 1.76 -22.35 3.45
N SER A 607 1.65 -23.58 2.96
CA SER A 607 1.15 -23.88 1.62
C SER A 607 -0.17 -24.66 1.69
N SER A 608 -1.03 -24.48 0.68
CA SER A 608 -2.31 -25.18 0.60
C SER A 608 -2.73 -25.46 -0.84
N ALA A 609 -3.36 -26.62 -1.04
CA ALA A 609 -4.06 -26.96 -2.28
C ALA A 609 -5.52 -27.28 -1.98
N ASN A 610 -6.41 -26.58 -2.65
CA ASN A 610 -7.86 -26.76 -2.58
C ASN A 610 -8.38 -27.05 -3.99
N ILE A 611 -8.76 -28.29 -4.26
CA ILE A 611 -9.31 -28.77 -5.52
C ILE A 611 -10.52 -29.66 -5.20
N TYR A 612 -11.72 -29.09 -5.30
CA TYR A 612 -12.99 -29.76 -4.99
C TYR A 612 -14.15 -28.94 -5.58
N ASP A 613 -15.36 -29.51 -5.69
CA ASP A 613 -16.53 -28.82 -6.27
C ASP A 613 -16.26 -28.45 -7.74
N ASN A 614 -15.74 -29.42 -8.50
CA ASN A 614 -15.52 -29.33 -9.94
C ASN A 614 -16.25 -30.53 -10.62
N ASP A 615 -15.74 -31.04 -11.74
CA ASP A 615 -16.23 -32.28 -12.38
C ASP A 615 -15.05 -33.25 -12.69
N LEU A 616 -14.07 -33.31 -11.77
CA LEU A 616 -12.86 -34.10 -11.94
C LEU A 616 -13.13 -35.56 -11.58
N THR A 617 -13.14 -36.41 -12.61
CA THR A 617 -13.42 -37.84 -12.46
C THR A 617 -12.15 -38.70 -12.58
N ALA A 618 -11.98 -39.66 -11.67
CA ALA A 618 -11.12 -40.82 -11.90
C ALA A 618 -11.96 -41.98 -12.47
N VAL A 619 -11.47 -42.68 -13.48
CA VAL A 619 -12.21 -43.80 -14.08
C VAL A 619 -12.14 -45.04 -13.17
N LYS A 620 -11.03 -45.21 -12.43
CA LYS A 620 -10.78 -46.32 -11.53
C LYS A 620 -10.01 -45.87 -10.28
N SER A 621 -10.45 -46.32 -9.11
CA SER A 621 -9.65 -46.38 -7.89
C SER A 621 -9.42 -47.84 -7.51
N THR A 622 -8.17 -48.22 -7.22
CA THR A 622 -7.80 -49.56 -6.73
C THR A 622 -7.30 -49.41 -5.31
N ASN A 623 -7.94 -50.09 -4.37
CA ASN A 623 -7.55 -50.13 -2.97
C ASN A 623 -7.11 -51.56 -2.62
N THR A 624 -5.80 -51.80 -2.69
CA THR A 624 -5.22 -53.10 -2.35
C THR A 624 -5.18 -53.23 -0.83
N TYR A 625 -6.11 -54.02 -0.27
CA TYR A 625 -6.27 -54.22 1.18
C TYR A 625 -4.94 -54.55 1.90
N ASP A 626 -4.43 -53.62 2.71
CA ASP A 626 -3.24 -53.83 3.52
C ASP A 626 -3.62 -54.51 4.85
N ALA A 627 -3.35 -55.81 4.94
CA ALA A 627 -3.85 -56.65 6.02
C ALA A 627 -3.13 -56.47 7.38
N SER A 628 -2.26 -55.47 7.61
CA SER A 628 -1.53 -55.40 8.90
C SER A 628 -0.90 -54.06 9.34
N LEU A 629 -1.50 -52.90 9.05
CA LEU A 629 -1.01 -51.64 9.62
C LEU A 629 -1.77 -51.26 10.89
N THR A 630 -1.04 -51.09 12.00
CA THR A 630 -1.55 -50.44 13.21
C THR A 630 -1.90 -48.98 12.90
N ALA A 631 -2.95 -48.43 13.52
CA ALA A 631 -3.47 -47.06 13.32
C ALA A 631 -2.43 -45.91 13.33
N ALA A 632 -1.22 -46.15 13.85
CA ALA A 632 -0.10 -45.21 13.83
C ALA A 632 0.68 -45.12 12.50
N LEU A 633 0.34 -45.91 11.47
CA LEU A 633 1.04 -45.90 10.17
C LEU A 633 0.10 -45.73 8.94
N ALA A 634 -1.09 -45.17 9.13
CA ALA A 634 -2.11 -45.07 8.07
C ALA A 634 -1.76 -44.17 6.87
N HIS A 635 -0.61 -43.49 6.84
CA HIS A 635 -0.26 -42.49 5.82
C HIS A 635 1.24 -42.49 5.53
N THR A 636 1.77 -43.64 5.12
CA THR A 636 3.16 -43.75 4.64
C THR A 636 3.16 -44.31 3.23
N THR A 637 4.27 -44.17 2.51
CA THR A 637 4.53 -44.70 1.15
C THR A 637 4.38 -46.23 0.98
N SER A 638 3.76 -46.91 1.95
CA SER A 638 3.49 -48.36 1.98
C SER A 638 2.05 -48.70 1.59
N ASP A 639 1.14 -47.73 1.51
CA ASP A 639 -0.19 -47.94 0.91
C ASP A 639 -0.05 -48.13 -0.61
N THR A 640 -0.58 -49.24 -1.12
CA THR A 640 -0.38 -49.73 -2.51
C THR A 640 -1.58 -49.52 -3.42
N GLY A 641 -2.52 -48.65 -3.03
CA GLY A 641 -3.62 -48.23 -3.90
C GLY A 641 -3.17 -47.33 -5.06
N SER A 642 -4.09 -47.09 -6.01
CA SER A 642 -3.87 -46.24 -7.18
C SER A 642 -5.16 -45.64 -7.70
N PHE A 643 -5.14 -44.37 -8.10
CA PHE A 643 -6.12 -43.79 -9.01
C PHE A 643 -5.63 -43.95 -10.45
N ASP A 644 -6.52 -44.21 -11.40
CA ASP A 644 -6.13 -44.05 -12.79
C ASP A 644 -6.11 -42.57 -13.18
N ASN A 645 -5.18 -42.22 -14.06
CA ASN A 645 -5.03 -40.83 -14.50
C ASN A 645 -6.19 -40.31 -15.36
N GLY A 646 -7.12 -41.20 -15.77
CA GLY A 646 -8.32 -40.86 -16.54
C GLY A 646 -8.06 -39.78 -17.61
N THR A 647 -8.93 -38.78 -17.64
CA THR A 647 -8.75 -37.53 -18.40
C THR A 647 -8.68 -36.28 -17.51
N SER A 648 -8.77 -36.45 -16.18
CA SER A 648 -8.81 -35.35 -15.21
C SER A 648 -7.50 -34.59 -15.07
N GLY A 649 -6.37 -35.23 -15.36
CA GLY A 649 -5.04 -34.61 -15.26
C GLY A 649 -4.54 -34.39 -13.84
N MET A 650 -5.28 -34.86 -12.83
CA MET A 650 -4.88 -34.85 -11.40
C MET A 650 -3.53 -35.53 -11.17
N GLY A 651 -3.19 -36.56 -11.96
CA GLY A 651 -1.88 -37.22 -11.94
C GLY A 651 -0.69 -36.28 -12.08
N GLY A 652 -0.83 -35.22 -12.87
CA GLY A 652 0.23 -34.24 -13.10
C GLY A 652 0.60 -33.41 -11.87
N LEU A 653 -0.23 -33.45 -10.81
CA LEU A 653 -0.01 -32.68 -9.57
C LEU A 653 0.76 -33.46 -8.51
N GLN A 654 1.10 -34.73 -8.73
CA GLN A 654 1.73 -35.60 -7.72
C GLN A 654 2.90 -34.92 -7.00
N THR A 655 3.93 -34.49 -7.74
CA THR A 655 5.13 -33.84 -7.17
C THR A 655 4.79 -32.61 -6.32
N TYR A 656 3.81 -31.82 -6.75
CA TYR A 656 3.37 -30.62 -6.05
C TYR A 656 2.64 -30.95 -4.75
N LEU A 657 1.71 -31.91 -4.79
CA LEU A 657 0.95 -32.34 -3.61
C LEU A 657 1.85 -33.06 -2.60
N ASP A 658 2.84 -33.84 -3.05
CA ASP A 658 3.88 -34.41 -2.19
C ASP A 658 4.66 -33.29 -1.45
N ALA A 659 4.96 -32.19 -2.14
CA ALA A 659 5.64 -31.05 -1.53
C ALA A 659 4.74 -30.33 -0.50
N ILE A 660 3.42 -30.25 -0.72
CA ILE A 660 2.46 -29.74 0.27
C ILE A 660 2.36 -30.67 1.48
N ALA A 661 2.22 -31.98 1.27
CA ALA A 661 2.15 -32.98 2.34
C ALA A 661 3.42 -32.99 3.20
N ALA A 662 4.58 -32.72 2.59
CA ALA A 662 5.85 -32.58 3.29
C ALA A 662 6.04 -31.23 4.02
N ALA A 663 5.23 -30.20 3.72
CA ALA A 663 5.33 -28.89 4.35
C ALA A 663 4.79 -28.95 5.79
N THR A 664 5.59 -28.49 6.76
CA THR A 664 5.37 -28.76 8.19
C THR A 664 4.39 -27.83 8.91
N SER A 665 3.55 -27.05 8.21
CA SER A 665 2.66 -26.07 8.87
C SER A 665 1.17 -26.30 8.60
N ALA A 666 0.37 -25.92 9.60
CA ALA A 666 -1.04 -26.23 9.71
C ALA A 666 -1.94 -25.33 8.85
N VAL A 667 -1.99 -25.58 7.54
CA VAL A 667 -2.98 -24.97 6.64
C VAL A 667 -3.87 -26.06 6.08
N THR A 668 -5.19 -25.81 6.07
CA THR A 668 -6.14 -26.78 5.53
C THR A 668 -5.94 -26.93 4.02
N SER A 669 -5.74 -28.17 3.56
CA SER A 669 -5.69 -28.53 2.15
C SER A 669 -6.77 -29.57 1.88
N ALA A 670 -7.45 -29.47 0.75
CA ALA A 670 -8.58 -30.31 0.38
C ALA A 670 -8.54 -30.61 -1.12
N VAL A 671 -8.08 -31.79 -1.51
CA VAL A 671 -7.94 -32.23 -2.90
C VAL A 671 -8.71 -33.53 -3.10
N PHE A 672 -9.74 -33.49 -3.92
CA PHE A 672 -10.69 -34.58 -4.13
C PHE A 672 -10.95 -34.80 -5.62
N TYR A 673 -11.25 -36.05 -5.98
CA TYR A 673 -12.03 -36.32 -7.18
C TYR A 673 -13.51 -36.11 -6.86
N ASP A 674 -14.22 -35.41 -7.75
CA ASP A 674 -15.67 -35.21 -7.64
C ASP A 674 -16.43 -36.53 -7.92
N ALA A 675 -15.84 -37.42 -8.72
CA ALA A 675 -16.37 -38.77 -8.95
C ALA A 675 -15.27 -39.82 -9.19
N VAL A 676 -15.55 -41.07 -8.83
CA VAL A 676 -14.80 -42.25 -9.30
C VAL A 676 -15.78 -43.21 -9.94
N THR A 677 -15.49 -43.66 -11.16
CA THR A 677 -16.43 -44.50 -11.94
C THR A 677 -16.41 -45.97 -11.54
N THR A 678 -15.26 -46.50 -11.11
CA THR A 678 -15.10 -47.90 -10.68
C THR A 678 -14.21 -47.97 -9.45
N GLU A 679 -14.65 -48.63 -8.39
CA GLU A 679 -13.82 -48.92 -7.22
C GLU A 679 -13.48 -50.41 -7.17
N LEU A 680 -12.22 -50.72 -6.88
CA LEU A 680 -11.71 -52.08 -6.71
C LEU A 680 -11.25 -52.30 -5.27
N THR A 681 -11.96 -53.15 -4.53
CA THR A 681 -11.61 -53.51 -3.14
C THR A 681 -11.14 -54.96 -3.06
N GLY A 682 -9.86 -55.20 -2.76
CA GLY A 682 -9.33 -56.56 -2.49
C GLY A 682 -7.87 -56.79 -2.90
N ALA A 683 -7.24 -57.79 -2.29
CA ALA A 683 -5.90 -58.24 -2.69
C ALA A 683 -5.92 -58.85 -4.10
N GLU A 684 -4.85 -58.63 -4.87
CA GLU A 684 -4.68 -59.17 -6.23
C GLU A 684 -4.65 -60.72 -6.19
N ASP A 685 -5.82 -61.36 -6.26
CA ASP A 685 -5.95 -62.78 -6.60
C ASP A 685 -6.83 -62.88 -7.85
N ALA A 686 -6.29 -63.47 -8.91
CA ALA A 686 -6.71 -63.31 -10.30
C ALA A 686 -8.07 -63.97 -10.67
N ALA A 687 -9.08 -63.97 -9.80
CA ALA A 687 -10.37 -64.59 -10.08
C ALA A 687 -11.61 -64.00 -9.39
N ASN A 688 -11.51 -63.02 -8.48
CA ASN A 688 -12.63 -62.65 -7.61
C ASN A 688 -12.81 -61.14 -7.37
N ASP A 689 -12.63 -60.33 -8.42
CA ASP A 689 -12.89 -58.90 -8.40
C ASP A 689 -14.37 -58.61 -8.07
N VAL A 690 -14.62 -57.92 -6.95
CA VAL A 690 -15.94 -57.36 -6.64
C VAL A 690 -15.94 -55.94 -7.18
N THR A 691 -16.38 -55.77 -8.42
CA THR A 691 -16.68 -54.44 -8.97
C THR A 691 -17.96 -53.93 -8.31
N THR A 692 -17.84 -52.97 -7.40
CA THR A 692 -18.97 -52.14 -7.02
C THR A 692 -19.03 -51.00 -8.03
N THR A 693 -20.17 -50.85 -8.72
CA THR A 693 -20.50 -49.56 -9.34
C THR A 693 -20.65 -48.58 -8.17
N PRO A 694 -19.79 -47.57 -8.04
CA PRO A 694 -19.94 -46.57 -6.98
C PRO A 694 -21.34 -45.96 -7.10
N GLY A 695 -22.01 -45.78 -5.97
CA GLY A 695 -23.36 -45.22 -5.93
C GLY A 695 -23.41 -43.90 -6.71
N ASP A 696 -24.48 -43.74 -7.48
CA ASP A 696 -24.75 -42.55 -8.30
C ASP A 696 -24.45 -41.25 -7.52
N ALA A 697 -23.57 -40.41 -8.10
CA ALA A 697 -23.15 -39.11 -7.56
C ALA A 697 -24.33 -38.20 -7.16
N ALA A 698 -25.51 -38.48 -7.71
CA ALA A 698 -26.78 -37.82 -7.40
C ALA A 698 -27.21 -37.88 -5.91
N THR A 699 -26.71 -38.82 -5.10
CA THR A 699 -27.05 -38.89 -3.66
C THR A 699 -25.99 -38.28 -2.73
N LEU A 700 -24.79 -38.01 -3.23
CA LEU A 700 -23.67 -37.45 -2.44
C LEU A 700 -23.45 -35.95 -2.68
N ASN A 701 -23.93 -35.40 -3.80
CA ASN A 701 -23.77 -33.99 -4.19
C ASN A 701 -25.00 -33.10 -3.87
N THR A 702 -25.80 -33.43 -2.84
CA THR A 702 -26.98 -32.60 -2.47
C THR A 702 -26.71 -31.52 -1.44
N ALA A 703 -25.52 -31.53 -0.82
CA ALA A 703 -25.00 -30.40 -0.07
C ALA A 703 -23.73 -29.96 -0.78
N SER A 704 -23.66 -28.74 -1.34
CA SER A 704 -22.39 -28.17 -1.82
C SER A 704 -21.35 -28.26 -0.71
N TRP A 705 -20.22 -28.91 -0.98
CA TRP A 705 -19.12 -29.07 -0.03
C TRP A 705 -18.35 -27.75 0.08
N SER A 706 -18.96 -26.74 0.73
CA SER A 706 -18.29 -25.46 1.02
C SER A 706 -17.11 -25.66 1.98
N ASP A 707 -16.15 -24.73 2.00
CA ASP A 707 -15.08 -24.64 3.01
C ASP A 707 -15.60 -24.86 4.45
N THR A 708 -16.83 -24.40 4.73
CA THR A 708 -17.48 -24.53 6.03
C THR A 708 -17.88 -25.97 6.37
N ALA A 709 -18.28 -26.76 5.37
CA ALA A 709 -18.54 -28.19 5.54
C ALA A 709 -17.22 -28.96 5.73
N MET A 710 -16.17 -28.59 4.99
CA MET A 710 -14.83 -29.22 5.08
C MET A 710 -14.14 -28.94 6.41
N ALA A 711 -14.41 -27.79 7.02
CA ALA A 711 -13.96 -27.51 8.37
C ALA A 711 -14.70 -28.33 9.46
N ALA A 712 -15.83 -28.97 9.16
CA ALA A 712 -16.70 -29.58 10.16
C ALA A 712 -16.58 -31.12 10.30
N SER A 713 -16.29 -31.87 9.22
CA SER A 713 -16.29 -33.35 9.29
C SER A 713 -14.93 -33.99 9.02
N ALA A 714 -14.32 -34.54 10.08
CA ALA A 714 -13.16 -35.41 10.01
C ALA A 714 -13.54 -36.82 9.51
N GLU A 715 -14.76 -37.25 9.84
CA GLU A 715 -15.24 -38.62 9.59
C GLU A 715 -15.68 -38.91 8.15
N ASP A 716 -15.79 -37.88 7.30
CA ASP A 716 -16.16 -38.07 5.89
C ASP A 716 -14.93 -38.16 4.96
N ALA A 717 -13.74 -37.71 5.39
CA ALA A 717 -12.52 -37.79 4.56
C ALA A 717 -12.13 -39.23 4.18
N ASP A 718 -12.53 -40.20 5.01
CA ASP A 718 -12.30 -41.64 4.78
C ASP A 718 -13.37 -42.28 3.85
N GLN A 719 -14.49 -41.58 3.61
CA GLN A 719 -15.63 -42.04 2.80
C GLN A 719 -15.64 -41.46 1.38
N HIS A 720 -14.67 -40.60 1.03
CA HIS A 720 -14.63 -39.89 -0.24
C HIS A 720 -13.31 -40.09 -0.99
N PHE A 721 -13.34 -39.86 -2.31
CA PHE A 721 -12.21 -40.00 -3.24
C PHE A 721 -11.14 -38.90 -3.05
N ALA A 722 -10.74 -38.68 -1.80
CA ALA A 722 -9.71 -37.74 -1.39
C ALA A 722 -8.34 -38.21 -1.88
N VAL A 723 -7.61 -37.29 -2.49
CA VAL A 723 -6.20 -37.44 -2.85
C VAL A 723 -5.32 -36.88 -1.73
N LEU A 724 -5.63 -35.68 -1.25
CA LEU A 724 -4.93 -35.03 -0.15
C LEU A 724 -5.95 -34.26 0.69
N TYR A 725 -6.02 -34.54 1.98
CA TYR A 725 -6.82 -33.76 2.91
C TYR A 725 -6.00 -33.57 4.18
N LEU A 726 -5.61 -32.33 4.44
CA LEU A 726 -4.84 -31.91 5.62
C LEU A 726 -5.70 -30.91 6.38
N ARG A 727 -5.87 -31.09 7.69
CA ARG A 727 -6.58 -30.12 8.55
C ARG A 727 -5.63 -29.48 9.55
N ASP A 728 -5.84 -28.19 9.83
CA ASP A 728 -5.17 -27.52 10.94
C ASP A 728 -5.57 -28.17 12.29
N THR A 729 -4.57 -28.44 13.12
CA THR A 729 -4.71 -29.02 14.47
C THR A 729 -5.23 -28.02 15.51
N SER A 730 -5.49 -26.77 15.13
CA SER A 730 -5.76 -25.68 16.09
C SER A 730 -7.24 -25.36 16.37
N ALA A 731 -8.21 -26.06 15.75
CA ALA A 731 -9.64 -25.73 15.90
C ALA A 731 -10.35 -26.28 17.16
N ASP A 732 -9.67 -27.02 18.04
CA ASP A 732 -10.27 -27.38 19.33
C ASP A 732 -9.28 -27.27 20.49
N SER A 733 -9.60 -26.42 21.46
CA SER A 733 -8.88 -26.32 22.71
C SER A 733 -8.93 -27.66 23.45
N THR A 734 -7.81 -28.36 23.47
CA THR A 734 -7.59 -29.61 24.19
C THR A 734 -8.06 -29.52 25.66
N THR A 735 -9.26 -30.02 25.92
CA THR A 735 -9.63 -30.50 27.25
C THR A 735 -10.22 -31.89 27.10
N THR A 736 -9.46 -32.90 27.52
CA THR A 736 -9.87 -34.30 27.50
C THR A 736 -10.99 -34.50 28.52
N TYR A 737 -12.23 -34.20 28.15
CA TYR A 737 -13.40 -34.37 29.02
C TYR A 737 -13.50 -35.84 29.51
N ALA A 738 -13.12 -36.81 28.67
CA ALA A 738 -13.13 -38.23 29.03
C ALA A 738 -12.08 -38.61 30.08
N ALA A 739 -10.84 -38.12 29.99
CA ALA A 739 -9.81 -38.40 30.99
C ALA A 739 -10.07 -37.65 32.31
N GLN A 740 -10.67 -36.46 32.26
CA GLN A 740 -11.13 -35.73 33.45
C GLN A 740 -12.33 -36.42 34.12
N VAL A 741 -13.25 -37.03 33.36
CA VAL A 741 -14.40 -37.75 33.93
C VAL A 741 -13.99 -39.11 34.51
N VAL A 742 -13.11 -39.86 33.86
CA VAL A 742 -12.63 -41.17 34.35
C VAL A 742 -11.63 -40.99 35.51
N GLY A 743 -10.68 -40.06 35.40
CA GLY A 743 -9.72 -39.77 36.48
C GLY A 743 -10.36 -39.18 37.75
N ASN A 744 -11.57 -38.64 37.64
CA ASN A 744 -12.36 -38.15 38.77
C ASN A 744 -13.36 -39.18 39.32
N GLN A 745 -13.47 -40.38 38.75
CA GLN A 745 -14.34 -41.41 39.29
C GLN A 745 -13.79 -41.91 40.62
N ALA A 746 -14.56 -41.79 41.69
CA ALA A 746 -14.19 -42.28 43.00
C ALA A 746 -15.35 -42.76 43.84
N ILE A 747 -15.22 -43.95 44.43
CA ILE A 747 -16.22 -44.59 45.30
C ILE A 747 -15.81 -44.38 46.75
N SER A 748 -16.63 -43.72 47.56
CA SER A 748 -16.31 -43.44 48.98
C SER A 748 -17.23 -44.18 49.96
N TYR A 749 -16.66 -44.55 51.11
CA TYR A 749 -17.31 -45.20 52.23
C TYR A 749 -16.91 -44.50 53.53
N SER A 750 -17.83 -44.40 54.49
CA SER A 750 -17.59 -43.71 55.76
C SER A 750 -18.12 -44.51 56.94
N PHE A 751 -17.29 -44.73 57.95
CA PHE A 751 -17.60 -45.57 59.10
C PHE A 751 -17.33 -44.82 60.41
N GLN A 752 -18.22 -44.99 61.37
CA GLN A 752 -17.98 -44.54 62.74
C GLN A 752 -17.02 -45.51 63.45
N THR A 753 -16.22 -45.00 64.38
CA THR A 753 -15.41 -45.85 65.26
C THR A 753 -16.09 -46.06 66.61
N ASN A 754 -15.79 -47.19 67.23
CA ASN A 754 -16.15 -47.47 68.61
C ASN A 754 -15.07 -46.94 69.55
N ARG A 755 -15.50 -46.33 70.66
CA ARG A 755 -14.61 -45.59 71.56
C ARG A 755 -14.84 -45.99 72.99
N ASN A 756 -13.79 -45.86 73.79
CA ASN A 756 -13.91 -45.99 75.23
C ASN A 756 -14.83 -44.90 75.80
N ALA A 757 -15.85 -45.32 76.55
CA ALA A 757 -16.88 -44.43 77.09
C ALA A 757 -16.35 -43.31 77.98
N ASN A 758 -15.16 -43.45 78.57
CA ASN A 758 -14.54 -42.44 79.45
C ASN A 758 -13.56 -41.54 78.72
N THR A 759 -12.56 -42.13 78.04
CA THR A 759 -11.43 -41.40 77.44
C THR A 759 -11.73 -40.85 76.05
N LEU A 760 -12.79 -41.35 75.38
CA LEU A 760 -13.11 -41.05 73.99
C LEU A 760 -11.95 -41.35 73.01
N ILE A 761 -11.06 -42.27 73.40
CA ILE A 761 -10.03 -42.86 72.53
C ILE A 761 -10.66 -44.06 71.83
N ASP A 762 -10.33 -44.27 70.56
CA ASP A 762 -10.80 -45.43 69.80
C ASP A 762 -10.38 -46.74 70.46
N THR A 763 -11.23 -47.74 70.40
CA THR A 763 -10.86 -49.11 70.81
C THR A 763 -9.81 -49.65 69.82
N ALA A 764 -8.87 -50.46 70.30
CA ALA A 764 -7.96 -51.19 69.41
C ALA A 764 -8.73 -52.12 68.47
N LEU A 765 -8.19 -52.38 67.28
CA LEU A 765 -8.80 -53.28 66.30
C LEU A 765 -8.89 -54.70 66.89
N GLY A 766 -10.03 -55.35 66.68
CA GLY A 766 -10.16 -56.78 66.96
C GLY A 766 -9.37 -57.63 65.97
N THR A 767 -9.25 -58.93 66.27
CA THR A 767 -8.61 -59.89 65.36
C THR A 767 -9.35 -59.93 64.02
N ALA A 768 -8.60 -59.75 62.92
CA ALA A 768 -9.13 -59.73 61.56
C ALA A 768 -10.22 -58.66 61.32
N GLU A 769 -10.13 -57.52 62.01
CA GLU A 769 -11.03 -56.38 61.83
C GLU A 769 -10.47 -55.36 60.82
N GLY A 770 -11.24 -55.02 59.79
CA GLY A 770 -10.79 -54.15 58.72
C GLY A 770 -11.66 -54.18 57.46
N PHE A 771 -11.03 -54.20 56.28
CA PHE A 771 -11.73 -54.05 55.00
C PHE A 771 -11.21 -55.03 53.92
N VAL A 772 -12.12 -55.48 53.08
CA VAL A 772 -11.84 -56.23 51.85
C VAL A 772 -12.15 -55.34 50.65
N PHE A 773 -11.16 -55.12 49.79
CA PHE A 773 -11.28 -54.32 48.57
C PHE A 773 -11.31 -55.22 47.35
N THR A 774 -12.40 -55.14 46.58
CA THR A 774 -12.42 -55.64 45.20
C THR A 774 -12.03 -54.48 44.29
N TYR A 775 -10.88 -54.56 43.64
CA TYR A 775 -10.32 -53.46 42.84
C TYR A 775 -10.21 -53.80 41.34
N GLY A 776 -10.77 -54.95 40.95
CA GLY A 776 -10.93 -55.41 39.58
C GLY A 776 -11.75 -56.70 39.55
N THR A 777 -12.20 -57.14 38.37
CA THR A 777 -12.98 -58.39 38.24
C THR A 777 -12.14 -59.59 38.69
N GLY A 778 -12.52 -60.21 39.81
CA GLY A 778 -11.82 -61.37 40.38
C GLY A 778 -10.57 -61.03 41.20
N LEU A 779 -10.26 -59.74 41.42
CA LEU A 779 -9.10 -59.30 42.19
C LEU A 779 -9.54 -58.67 43.52
N THR A 780 -9.06 -59.22 44.63
CA THR A 780 -9.37 -58.74 45.98
C THR A 780 -8.12 -58.63 46.84
N VAL A 781 -8.05 -57.58 47.66
CA VAL A 781 -7.03 -57.41 48.70
C VAL A 781 -7.72 -57.13 50.03
N THR A 782 -7.17 -57.64 51.12
CA THR A 782 -7.72 -57.48 52.46
C THR A 782 -6.73 -56.68 53.31
N ALA A 783 -7.26 -55.83 54.18
CA ALA A 783 -6.51 -55.04 55.13
C ALA A 783 -7.18 -55.15 56.49
N ASP A 784 -6.57 -55.95 57.38
CA ASP A 784 -7.17 -56.37 58.64
C ASP A 784 -6.20 -56.16 59.83
N GLY A 785 -6.78 -56.04 61.02
CA GLY A 785 -6.03 -56.02 62.27
C GLY A 785 -5.15 -57.26 62.44
N GLY A 786 -3.85 -57.04 62.59
CA GLY A 786 -2.80 -58.07 62.67
C GLY A 786 -1.91 -58.18 61.42
N ASP A 787 -2.25 -57.51 60.31
CA ASP A 787 -1.42 -57.50 59.10
C ASP A 787 -0.06 -56.81 59.36
N THR A 788 0.98 -57.23 58.63
CA THR A 788 2.33 -56.68 58.80
C THR A 788 2.45 -55.34 58.07
N ASP A 789 2.48 -54.24 58.83
CA ASP A 789 2.74 -52.90 58.29
C ASP A 789 4.24 -52.60 58.31
N THR A 790 4.83 -52.51 57.11
CA THR A 790 6.26 -52.26 56.88
C THR A 790 6.66 -50.79 57.05
N ASP A 791 5.71 -49.86 57.04
CA ASP A 791 5.93 -48.41 57.06
C ASP A 791 5.51 -47.74 58.39
N ALA A 792 4.84 -48.48 59.30
CA ALA A 792 4.46 -47.97 60.61
C ALA A 792 5.66 -47.55 61.47
N ALA A 793 5.55 -46.39 62.13
CA ALA A 793 6.55 -45.86 63.07
C ALA A 793 6.93 -46.81 64.23
N ASN A 794 6.15 -47.86 64.48
CA ASN A 794 6.35 -48.87 65.52
C ASN A 794 6.72 -50.28 65.03
N GLY A 795 6.85 -50.54 63.71
CA GLY A 795 7.39 -51.79 63.16
C GLY A 795 6.73 -53.11 63.62
N ALA A 796 5.46 -53.09 64.05
CA ALA A 796 4.80 -54.26 64.61
C ALA A 796 3.28 -54.20 64.42
N THR A 797 2.81 -54.62 63.24
CA THR A 797 1.41 -54.97 62.90
C THR A 797 0.35 -53.86 62.97
N VAL A 798 -0.67 -53.97 62.11
CA VAL A 798 -1.87 -53.10 62.14
C VAL A 798 -2.68 -53.38 63.41
N ALA A 799 -2.65 -52.49 64.41
CA ALA A 799 -3.31 -52.72 65.71
C ALA A 799 -4.35 -51.65 66.09
N THR A 800 -4.20 -50.43 65.60
CA THR A 800 -5.11 -49.31 65.84
C THR A 800 -5.79 -48.85 64.55
N VAL A 801 -6.87 -48.07 64.67
CA VAL A 801 -7.54 -47.48 63.49
C VAL A 801 -6.61 -46.56 62.70
N ASP A 802 -5.68 -45.87 63.37
CA ASP A 802 -4.71 -45.01 62.69
C ASP A 802 -3.65 -45.83 61.93
N ASP A 803 -3.21 -46.96 62.50
CA ASP A 803 -2.33 -47.91 61.77
C ASP A 803 -3.03 -48.44 60.53
N LEU A 804 -4.33 -48.79 60.63
CA LEU A 804 -5.10 -49.27 59.49
C LEU A 804 -5.21 -48.19 58.39
N VAL A 805 -5.43 -46.91 58.76
CA VAL A 805 -5.44 -45.81 57.77
C VAL A 805 -4.09 -45.65 57.09
N ALA A 806 -2.97 -45.77 57.83
CA ALA A 806 -1.63 -45.71 57.25
C ALA A 806 -1.40 -46.86 56.27
N TYR A 807 -1.69 -48.09 56.70
CA TYR A 807 -1.55 -49.31 55.90
C TYR A 807 -2.39 -49.29 54.61
N LEU A 808 -3.61 -48.77 54.67
CA LEU A 808 -4.48 -48.61 53.49
C LEU A 808 -3.90 -47.63 52.46
N ASN A 809 -3.32 -46.51 52.90
CA ASN A 809 -2.79 -45.47 51.99
C ASN A 809 -1.43 -45.82 51.39
N ALA A 810 -0.59 -46.56 52.13
CA ALA A 810 0.75 -46.94 51.71
C ALA A 810 0.72 -48.29 51.00
N GLU A 811 0.59 -49.37 51.78
CA GLU A 811 0.85 -50.73 51.30
C GLU A 811 -0.25 -51.24 50.34
N ILE A 812 -1.53 -51.06 50.70
CA ILE A 812 -2.64 -51.52 49.86
C ILE A 812 -2.67 -50.76 48.53
N ASN A 813 -2.35 -49.47 48.55
CA ASN A 813 -2.34 -48.63 47.37
C ASN A 813 -1.30 -49.10 46.34
N THR A 814 -0.15 -49.64 46.77
CA THR A 814 0.83 -50.24 45.85
C THR A 814 0.24 -51.44 45.09
N THR A 815 -0.60 -52.23 45.75
CA THR A 815 -1.23 -53.43 45.17
C THR A 815 -2.38 -53.07 44.24
N THR A 816 -3.20 -52.06 44.59
CA THR A 816 -4.36 -51.67 43.79
C THR A 816 -3.98 -50.80 42.58
N SER A 817 -2.91 -50.00 42.67
CA SER A 817 -2.49 -49.07 41.61
C SER A 817 -2.10 -49.77 40.30
N ALA A 818 -1.66 -51.04 40.38
CA ALA A 818 -1.23 -51.83 39.22
C ALA A 818 -2.33 -52.01 38.15
N VAL A 819 -3.60 -51.80 38.50
CA VAL A 819 -4.75 -51.91 37.58
C VAL A 819 -5.56 -50.61 37.49
N GLY A 820 -4.94 -49.47 37.80
CA GLY A 820 -5.58 -48.15 37.67
C GLY A 820 -6.61 -47.84 38.75
N THR A 821 -6.47 -48.42 39.94
CA THR A 821 -7.29 -48.07 41.11
C THR A 821 -6.38 -47.64 42.27
N THR A 822 -6.54 -46.43 42.78
CA THR A 822 -5.86 -46.00 44.00
C THR A 822 -6.82 -46.00 45.18
N LEU A 823 -6.27 -46.22 46.38
CA LEU A 823 -7.02 -46.19 47.63
C LEU A 823 -6.59 -44.99 48.48
N GLU A 824 -7.58 -44.25 48.98
CA GLU A 824 -7.39 -43.16 49.93
C GLU A 824 -8.20 -43.41 51.20
N ALA A 825 -7.52 -43.65 52.31
CA ALA A 825 -8.13 -43.74 53.62
C ALA A 825 -7.85 -42.47 54.43
N SER A 826 -8.79 -42.02 55.25
CA SER A 826 -8.56 -40.88 56.14
C SER A 826 -9.42 -40.96 57.39
N ARG A 827 -9.12 -40.12 58.38
CA ARG A 827 -9.95 -39.92 59.56
C ARG A 827 -11.09 -38.91 59.34
N ALA A 828 -11.46 -38.58 58.10
CA ALA A 828 -12.35 -37.45 57.84
C ALA A 828 -13.86 -37.75 58.00
N GLY A 829 -14.28 -39.00 57.93
CA GLY A 829 -15.71 -39.39 57.90
C GLY A 829 -16.22 -39.98 59.21
N GLY A 830 -17.53 -40.16 59.34
CA GLY A 830 -18.16 -40.81 60.49
C GLY A 830 -17.97 -40.03 61.79
N GLU A 831 -17.85 -38.71 61.68
CA GLU A 831 -17.56 -37.84 62.81
C GLU A 831 -18.71 -37.81 63.83
N GLN A 832 -18.34 -37.73 65.10
CA GLN A 832 -19.26 -37.68 66.24
C GLN A 832 -18.83 -36.61 67.21
N THR A 833 -19.74 -35.73 67.60
CA THR A 833 -19.45 -34.68 68.57
C THR A 833 -20.08 -35.02 69.91
N TYR A 834 -19.23 -35.22 70.91
CA TYR A 834 -19.63 -35.57 72.26
C TYR A 834 -19.78 -34.31 73.11
N TYR A 835 -20.90 -34.21 73.82
CA TYR A 835 -21.17 -33.19 74.81
C TYR A 835 -21.20 -33.84 76.18
N THR A 836 -20.38 -33.36 77.10
CA THR A 836 -20.37 -33.79 78.51
C THR A 836 -20.83 -32.63 79.36
N VAL A 837 -21.99 -32.78 80.02
CA VAL A 837 -22.43 -31.82 81.03
C VAL A 837 -21.67 -32.13 82.31
N ASN A 838 -20.92 -31.15 82.77
CA ASN A 838 -20.12 -31.25 83.96
C ASN A 838 -20.64 -30.27 85.00
N TYR A 839 -20.86 -30.80 86.19
CA TYR A 839 -21.25 -30.02 87.34
C TYR A 839 -20.15 -30.18 88.39
N LEU A 840 -19.15 -29.31 88.29
CA LEU A 840 -17.93 -29.40 89.09
C LEU A 840 -18.14 -28.68 90.41
N THR A 841 -18.15 -29.45 91.49
CA THR A 841 -17.97 -28.90 92.83
C THR A 841 -16.47 -28.73 93.05
N VAL A 842 -15.99 -27.51 93.32
CA VAL A 842 -14.56 -27.24 93.52
C VAL A 842 -14.12 -27.71 94.92
N SER A 843 -14.07 -29.03 95.13
CA SER A 843 -13.30 -29.66 96.21
C SER A 843 -13.12 -31.16 95.94
N GLY A 844 -11.89 -31.66 96.16
CA GLY A 844 -11.45 -32.99 95.75
C GLY A 844 -12.13 -34.19 96.40
N THR A 845 -12.03 -35.30 95.64
CA THR A 845 -12.29 -36.72 95.94
C THR A 845 -13.63 -37.28 95.43
N ASN A 846 -13.49 -38.15 94.42
CA ASN A 846 -14.42 -39.13 93.82
C ASN A 846 -15.93 -39.06 94.15
N GLY A 847 -16.70 -38.71 93.12
CA GLY A 847 -17.91 -39.46 92.75
C GLY A 847 -19.26 -38.98 93.30
N ALA A 848 -19.31 -37.92 94.09
CA ALA A 848 -20.59 -37.34 94.52
C ALA A 848 -21.10 -36.33 93.48
N VAL A 849 -22.20 -36.68 92.81
CA VAL A 849 -22.93 -35.81 91.88
C VAL A 849 -23.60 -34.69 92.65
N ALA A 850 -23.33 -33.43 92.29
CA ALA A 850 -24.04 -32.29 92.88
C ALA A 850 -25.46 -32.20 92.30
N THR A 851 -26.43 -31.83 93.14
CA THR A 851 -27.82 -31.54 92.74
C THR A 851 -28.09 -30.05 92.86
N SER A 852 -28.98 -29.51 92.03
CA SER A 852 -29.53 -28.17 92.24
C SER A 852 -30.30 -28.11 93.57
N SER A 853 -30.40 -26.95 94.21
CA SER A 853 -31.12 -26.84 95.50
C SER A 853 -32.64 -26.90 95.35
N THR A 854 -33.18 -26.53 94.18
CA THR A 854 -34.60 -26.57 93.83
C THR A 854 -34.78 -26.76 92.31
N GLY A 855 -36.01 -27.05 91.87
CA GLY A 855 -36.38 -26.96 90.45
C GLY A 855 -36.42 -25.51 89.95
N GLY A 856 -36.43 -25.33 88.63
CA GLY A 856 -36.43 -24.01 87.98
C GLY A 856 -36.21 -24.10 86.47
N GLN A 857 -36.30 -22.96 85.79
CA GLN A 857 -36.10 -22.85 84.34
C GLN A 857 -34.62 -22.74 84.00
N VAL A 858 -34.15 -23.64 83.12
CA VAL A 858 -32.84 -23.60 82.48
C VAL A 858 -33.00 -23.29 81.01
N ASN A 859 -32.31 -22.24 80.56
CA ASN A 859 -32.20 -21.89 79.15
C ASN A 859 -30.76 -22.14 78.68
N ALA A 860 -30.61 -22.71 77.50
CA ALA A 860 -29.33 -22.89 76.82
C ALA A 860 -29.47 -22.49 75.36
N THR A 861 -28.35 -22.16 74.72
CA THR A 861 -28.26 -21.89 73.29
C THR A 861 -27.49 -22.99 72.61
N PHE A 862 -28.01 -23.43 71.47
CA PHE A 862 -27.42 -24.43 70.59
C PHE A 862 -27.49 -23.91 69.14
N GLY A 863 -26.37 -23.62 68.50
CA GLY A 863 -26.32 -22.91 67.21
C GLY A 863 -25.53 -21.62 67.33
N SER A 864 -24.46 -21.41 66.57
CA SER A 864 -24.51 -21.03 65.15
C SER A 864 -23.33 -21.53 64.32
N VAL A 865 -23.61 -22.09 63.13
CA VAL A 865 -22.74 -22.03 61.93
C VAL A 865 -23.48 -22.31 60.60
N GLU A 866 -24.71 -22.86 60.57
CA GLU A 866 -25.40 -23.14 59.29
C GLU A 866 -26.75 -22.41 59.04
N THR A 867 -27.55 -22.13 60.07
CA THR A 867 -28.88 -21.47 59.88
C THR A 867 -28.86 -19.97 60.13
N GLY A 868 -27.74 -19.42 60.62
CA GLY A 868 -27.66 -18.03 61.10
C GLY A 868 -28.53 -17.75 62.35
N THR A 869 -29.28 -18.73 62.86
CA THR A 869 -30.18 -18.60 64.00
C THR A 869 -29.75 -19.50 65.15
N THR A 870 -29.51 -18.91 66.32
CA THR A 870 -29.25 -19.65 67.56
C THR A 870 -30.54 -20.31 68.07
N LEU A 871 -30.55 -21.64 68.23
CA LEU A 871 -31.67 -22.35 68.86
C LEU A 871 -31.60 -22.12 70.37
N VAL A 872 -32.69 -21.65 70.96
CA VAL A 872 -32.83 -21.54 72.41
C VAL A 872 -33.53 -22.80 72.92
N LEU A 873 -32.83 -23.57 73.72
CA LEU A 873 -33.34 -24.73 74.44
C LEU A 873 -33.84 -24.25 75.80
N SER A 874 -35.11 -24.46 76.11
CA SER A 874 -35.72 -23.99 77.35
C SER A 874 -36.48 -25.12 78.02
N HIS A 875 -36.07 -25.46 79.24
CA HIS A 875 -36.75 -26.48 80.03
C HIS A 875 -36.99 -26.02 81.47
N THR A 876 -38.11 -26.44 82.06
CA THR A 876 -38.44 -26.15 83.47
C THR A 876 -38.45 -27.45 84.28
N PHE A 877 -37.49 -27.60 85.18
CA PHE A 877 -37.41 -28.75 86.09
C PHE A 877 -38.37 -28.57 87.26
N ALA A 878 -39.22 -29.57 87.51
CA ALA A 878 -40.19 -29.54 88.61
C ALA A 878 -39.57 -29.78 90.00
N ALA A 879 -38.34 -30.29 90.07
CA ALA A 879 -37.61 -30.61 91.29
C ALA A 879 -36.10 -30.37 91.11
N ALA A 880 -35.33 -30.54 92.19
CA ALA A 880 -33.87 -30.55 92.14
C ALA A 880 -33.36 -31.59 91.12
N PHE A 881 -32.38 -31.21 90.30
CA PHE A 881 -31.85 -32.02 89.20
C PHE A 881 -30.31 -32.07 89.26
N ASN A 882 -29.73 -33.12 88.70
CA ASN A 882 -28.28 -33.30 88.61
C ASN A 882 -27.76 -33.16 87.16
N GLU A 883 -26.45 -33.36 86.94
CA GLU A 883 -25.86 -33.22 85.61
C GLU A 883 -26.35 -34.25 84.57
N ALA A 884 -26.77 -35.44 85.00
CA ALA A 884 -27.35 -36.46 84.13
C ALA A 884 -28.77 -36.08 83.71
N ASP A 885 -29.58 -35.56 84.65
CA ASP A 885 -30.92 -35.05 84.36
C ASP A 885 -30.87 -33.88 83.36
N LEU A 886 -29.90 -32.97 83.53
CA LEU A 886 -29.69 -31.85 82.61
C LEU A 886 -29.16 -32.29 81.24
N ALA A 887 -28.20 -33.22 81.21
CA ALA A 887 -27.66 -33.77 79.96
C ALA A 887 -28.75 -34.46 79.14
N GLU A 888 -29.58 -35.27 79.78
CA GLU A 888 -30.67 -35.97 79.10
C GLU A 888 -31.70 -34.98 78.54
N GLN A 889 -32.05 -33.94 79.30
CA GLN A 889 -33.01 -32.95 78.81
C GLN A 889 -32.45 -32.12 77.64
N LEU A 890 -31.20 -31.67 77.71
CA LEU A 890 -30.54 -30.96 76.61
C LEU A 890 -30.47 -31.84 75.36
N ARG A 891 -30.18 -33.14 75.52
CA ARG A 891 -30.20 -34.12 74.43
C ARG A 891 -31.61 -34.25 73.82
N VAL A 892 -32.65 -34.35 74.64
CA VAL A 892 -34.05 -34.40 74.17
C VAL A 892 -34.40 -33.16 73.35
N ASP A 893 -34.07 -31.97 73.86
CA ASP A 893 -34.40 -30.69 73.21
C ASP A 893 -33.64 -30.51 71.89
N ILE A 894 -32.36 -30.90 71.84
CA ILE A 894 -31.56 -30.90 70.61
C ILE A 894 -32.14 -31.90 69.60
N HIS A 895 -32.51 -33.10 70.04
CA HIS A 895 -33.10 -34.10 69.14
C HIS A 895 -34.46 -33.65 68.58
N ALA A 896 -35.27 -32.94 69.40
CA ALA A 896 -36.57 -32.41 69.01
C ALA A 896 -36.50 -31.31 67.94
N SER A 897 -35.34 -30.66 67.77
CA SER A 897 -35.12 -29.65 66.71
C SER A 897 -35.24 -30.22 65.28
N ASN A 898 -35.16 -31.54 65.11
CA ASN A 898 -35.08 -32.25 63.83
C ASN A 898 -33.85 -31.92 62.96
N LEU A 899 -33.00 -30.96 63.35
CA LEU A 899 -31.75 -30.62 62.67
C LEU A 899 -30.59 -31.55 63.08
N TYR A 900 -30.71 -32.18 64.25
CA TYR A 900 -29.67 -33.04 64.82
C TYR A 900 -30.26 -34.35 65.37
N ALA A 901 -29.44 -35.40 65.37
CA ALA A 901 -29.67 -36.64 66.07
C ALA A 901 -28.80 -36.67 67.34
N ALA A 902 -29.43 -36.53 68.51
CA ALA A 902 -28.73 -36.61 69.80
C ALA A 902 -29.08 -37.91 70.56
N VAL A 903 -28.07 -38.63 71.03
CA VAL A 903 -28.18 -39.96 71.68
C VAL A 903 -27.37 -39.98 72.99
N SER A 904 -27.94 -40.54 74.06
CA SER A 904 -27.30 -40.62 75.37
C SER A 904 -26.12 -41.61 75.36
N VAL A 905 -25.05 -41.28 76.08
CA VAL A 905 -23.87 -42.13 76.24
C VAL A 905 -23.59 -42.29 77.74
N ALA A 906 -23.69 -43.52 78.24
CA ALA A 906 -23.30 -43.83 79.62
C ALA A 906 -21.78 -43.88 79.73
N THR A 907 -21.20 -43.15 80.70
CA THR A 907 -19.80 -43.30 81.08
C THR A 907 -19.60 -44.58 81.92
N ALA A 908 -18.37 -45.08 82.05
CA ALA A 908 -18.12 -46.38 82.70
C ALA A 908 -18.40 -46.38 84.21
N ASP A 909 -18.52 -45.20 84.84
CA ASP A 909 -19.00 -45.02 86.21
C ASP A 909 -20.54 -44.98 86.32
N GLY A 910 -21.26 -45.24 85.22
CA GLY A 910 -22.72 -45.31 85.15
C GLY A 910 -23.41 -43.95 85.08
N ARG A 911 -22.67 -42.85 84.94
CA ARG A 911 -23.26 -41.51 84.81
C ARG A 911 -23.78 -41.32 83.38
N ALA A 912 -25.00 -40.80 83.27
CA ALA A 912 -25.64 -40.48 81.99
C ALA A 912 -25.48 -38.98 81.64
N ASN A 913 -24.37 -38.37 82.03
CA ASN A 913 -24.10 -36.93 81.85
C ASN A 913 -23.47 -36.57 80.49
N ARG A 914 -23.35 -37.55 79.59
CA ARG A 914 -22.76 -37.40 78.27
C ARG A 914 -23.77 -37.81 77.21
N PHE A 915 -23.75 -37.10 76.10
CA PHE A 915 -24.50 -37.48 74.91
C PHE A 915 -23.69 -37.15 73.66
N VAL A 916 -23.96 -37.86 72.59
CA VAL A 916 -23.38 -37.62 71.27
C VAL A 916 -24.42 -36.92 70.40
N VAL A 917 -23.99 -35.93 69.63
CA VAL A 917 -24.81 -35.25 68.64
C VAL A 917 -24.17 -35.47 67.28
N THR A 918 -24.99 -35.91 66.33
CA THR A 918 -24.64 -35.97 64.92
C THR A 918 -25.67 -35.17 64.14
N ARG A 919 -25.22 -34.48 63.09
CA ARG A 919 -26.08 -33.65 62.24
C ARG A 919 -27.01 -34.50 61.38
N LYS A 920 -28.19 -33.95 61.03
CA LYS A 920 -29.07 -34.50 59.97
C LYS A 920 -28.97 -33.66 58.68
N ILE A 921 -29.29 -34.27 57.53
CA ILE A 921 -29.30 -33.58 56.24
C ILE A 921 -30.52 -32.62 56.17
N SER A 922 -30.33 -31.38 55.70
CA SER A 922 -31.34 -30.31 55.76
C SER A 922 -32.50 -30.50 54.78
N GLN A 923 -33.65 -30.98 55.26
CA GLN A 923 -35.01 -30.59 54.82
C GLN A 923 -36.06 -31.20 55.77
N VAL A 924 -37.20 -30.53 55.92
CA VAL A 924 -38.35 -31.04 56.66
C VAL A 924 -38.78 -32.39 56.06
N GLY A 925 -38.55 -33.49 56.78
CA GLY A 925 -39.00 -34.84 56.39
C GLY A 925 -37.92 -35.91 56.22
N TYR A 926 -36.62 -35.58 56.26
CA TYR A 926 -35.54 -36.56 56.15
C TYR A 926 -34.87 -36.80 57.51
N ALA A 927 -34.98 -38.02 58.05
CA ALA A 927 -34.53 -38.38 59.40
C ALA A 927 -33.08 -38.89 59.47
N THR A 928 -32.29 -38.70 58.42
CA THR A 928 -31.04 -39.43 58.19
C THR A 928 -29.82 -38.68 58.71
N THR A 929 -28.85 -39.42 59.25
CA THR A 929 -27.66 -38.87 59.92
C THR A 929 -26.56 -38.61 58.90
N ASP A 930 -25.95 -37.43 58.94
CA ASP A 930 -24.81 -37.09 58.08
C ASP A 930 -23.52 -37.65 58.69
N ASN A 931 -23.00 -38.72 58.07
CA ASN A 931 -21.73 -39.34 58.41
C ASN A 931 -20.64 -39.02 57.36
N SER A 932 -20.88 -38.07 56.46
CA SER A 932 -19.94 -37.77 55.37
C SER A 932 -18.66 -37.10 55.88
N PRO A 933 -17.55 -37.12 55.10
CA PRO A 933 -16.31 -36.41 55.43
C PRO A 933 -16.43 -34.88 55.46
N VAL A 934 -17.60 -34.35 55.11
CA VAL A 934 -17.90 -32.92 55.01
C VAL A 934 -19.04 -32.49 55.93
N ALA A 935 -19.43 -33.36 56.86
CA ALA A 935 -20.37 -32.99 57.90
C ALA A 935 -19.75 -31.86 58.75
N VAL A 936 -20.38 -30.69 58.77
CA VAL A 936 -19.94 -29.59 59.64
C VAL A 936 -20.09 -29.98 61.12
N ASP A 937 -19.16 -29.52 61.94
CA ASP A 937 -19.17 -29.78 63.39
C ASP A 937 -20.42 -29.16 64.04
N PRO A 938 -21.22 -29.93 64.81
CA PRO A 938 -22.35 -29.41 65.57
C PRO A 938 -21.99 -28.19 66.43
N PRO A 939 -22.87 -27.18 66.55
CA PRO A 939 -22.58 -25.92 67.25
C PRO A 939 -22.27 -26.08 68.75
N ALA A 940 -21.56 -25.12 69.33
CA ALA A 940 -21.35 -25.09 70.78
C ALA A 940 -22.70 -25.05 71.55
N LEU A 941 -22.74 -25.72 72.70
CA LEU A 941 -23.87 -25.73 73.63
C LEU A 941 -23.53 -24.86 74.84
N THR A 942 -24.26 -23.76 75.00
CA THR A 942 -23.98 -22.76 76.04
C THR A 942 -25.19 -22.61 76.95
N ILE A 943 -25.02 -22.83 78.25
CA ILE A 943 -26.08 -22.58 79.23
C ILE A 943 -26.12 -21.06 79.50
N LEU A 944 -27.32 -20.47 79.48
CA LEU A 944 -27.51 -19.03 79.65
C LEU A 944 -27.67 -18.65 81.12
N ALA A 945 -26.83 -17.73 81.59
CA ALA A 945 -26.97 -17.12 82.92
C ALA A 945 -28.17 -16.16 82.96
N TYR A 946 -28.77 -15.99 84.13
CA TYR A 946 -29.77 -14.95 84.35
C TYR A 946 -29.09 -13.57 84.40
N ASP A 947 -29.36 -12.71 83.42
CA ASP A 947 -28.79 -11.36 83.34
C ASP A 947 -29.69 -10.27 83.98
N GLY A 948 -30.89 -10.63 84.43
CA GLY A 948 -31.87 -9.71 85.03
C GLY A 948 -32.48 -8.67 84.10
N THR A 949 -32.14 -8.65 82.81
CA THR A 949 -32.51 -7.58 81.86
C THR A 949 -33.23 -8.06 80.59
N THR A 950 -33.00 -9.28 80.12
CA THR A 950 -33.53 -9.74 78.82
C THR A 950 -34.60 -10.84 78.89
N ASN A 951 -34.95 -11.33 80.08
CA ASN A 951 -35.92 -12.43 80.30
C ASN A 951 -35.64 -13.73 79.50
N THR A 952 -34.44 -13.88 78.92
CA THR A 952 -34.01 -15.05 78.14
C THR A 952 -33.03 -15.94 78.91
N GLY A 953 -32.48 -15.50 80.04
CA GLY A 953 -31.59 -16.27 80.92
C GLY A 953 -32.29 -17.21 81.92
N SER A 954 -31.57 -18.17 82.49
CA SER A 954 -32.09 -19.21 83.42
C SER A 954 -32.57 -18.61 84.77
N SER A 955 -33.85 -18.27 84.88
CA SER A 955 -34.38 -17.29 85.84
C SER A 955 -34.77 -17.79 87.24
N SER A 956 -34.65 -19.08 87.54
CA SER A 956 -35.17 -19.64 88.82
C SER A 956 -34.40 -20.84 89.40
N VAL A 957 -33.23 -21.19 88.86
CA VAL A 957 -32.42 -22.29 89.41
C VAL A 957 -31.39 -21.75 90.39
N GLN A 958 -31.43 -22.23 91.64
CA GLN A 958 -30.39 -21.96 92.63
C GLN A 958 -29.31 -23.05 92.55
N TRP A 959 -28.19 -22.70 91.92
CA TRP A 959 -27.02 -23.56 91.64
C TRP A 959 -26.10 -23.71 92.86
N ALA A 960 -26.63 -24.23 93.96
CA ALA A 960 -25.85 -24.55 95.16
C ALA A 960 -26.32 -25.90 95.73
N PRO A 961 -25.40 -26.80 96.13
CA PRO A 961 -25.77 -27.95 96.94
C PRO A 961 -26.19 -27.46 98.33
N ALA A 962 -27.16 -28.13 98.95
CA ALA A 962 -27.74 -27.73 100.24
C ALA A 962 -26.76 -27.74 101.44
N SER A 963 -25.49 -28.12 101.26
CA SER A 963 -24.47 -28.14 102.32
C SER A 963 -23.05 -28.27 101.78
N PHE A 964 -22.25 -27.20 101.74
CA PHE A 964 -20.79 -27.32 101.64
C PHE A 964 -20.05 -26.06 102.11
N THR A 965 -18.94 -26.21 102.83
CA THR A 965 -18.04 -25.15 103.33
C THR A 965 -16.69 -25.18 102.59
N SER A 966 -16.21 -24.01 102.15
CA SER A 966 -15.12 -23.81 101.16
C SER A 966 -13.68 -23.96 101.67
N THR A 967 -12.75 -24.39 100.80
CA THR A 967 -11.33 -23.92 100.76
C THR A 967 -10.77 -24.08 99.33
N PHE A 968 -10.26 -23.01 98.70
CA PHE A 968 -9.94 -22.96 97.26
C PHE A 968 -8.45 -23.14 96.92
N GLY A 969 -8.18 -23.70 95.72
CA GLY A 969 -6.90 -23.68 95.01
C GLY A 969 -7.12 -23.44 93.51
N THR A 970 -6.23 -22.65 92.88
CA THR A 970 -6.31 -22.09 91.53
C THR A 970 -6.34 -23.16 90.43
N TYR A 971 -7.25 -23.06 89.44
CA TYR A 971 -7.24 -23.90 88.23
C TYR A 971 -7.46 -23.08 86.95
N SER A 972 -6.66 -23.40 85.93
CA SER A 972 -6.57 -22.77 84.62
C SER A 972 -6.66 -23.85 83.55
N ALA A 973 -7.59 -23.73 82.60
CA ALA A 973 -7.39 -23.96 81.15
C ALA A 973 -8.74 -24.12 80.42
N TYR A 974 -8.82 -23.44 79.28
CA TYR A 974 -9.74 -23.57 78.14
C TYR A 974 -11.14 -24.18 78.39
N ARG A 975 -12.15 -23.32 78.43
CA ARG A 975 -13.57 -23.68 78.50
C ARG A 975 -14.30 -22.92 77.40
N ASP A 976 -15.06 -23.61 76.57
CA ASP A 976 -15.86 -23.01 75.48
C ASP A 976 -17.03 -22.16 75.98
N ASN A 977 -17.22 -22.10 77.29
CA ASN A 977 -18.09 -21.12 77.93
C ASN A 977 -17.22 -19.92 78.34
N ALA A 978 -17.26 -18.84 77.56
CA ALA A 978 -16.65 -17.54 77.93
C ALA A 978 -17.17 -16.99 79.28
N ALA A 979 -18.21 -17.61 79.85
CA ALA A 979 -18.51 -17.52 81.26
C ALA A 979 -18.90 -18.90 81.81
N SER A 980 -18.02 -19.58 82.55
CA SER A 980 -18.49 -20.52 83.59
C SER A 980 -19.56 -19.80 84.41
N ILE A 981 -20.79 -20.34 84.50
CA ILE A 981 -21.82 -19.71 85.34
C ILE A 981 -21.37 -19.89 86.80
N ARG A 982 -20.64 -18.90 87.32
CA ARG A 982 -20.25 -18.79 88.72
C ARG A 982 -21.32 -18.03 89.47
N ASN A 983 -22.10 -18.75 90.28
CA ASN A 983 -22.94 -18.29 91.39
C ASN A 983 -23.25 -16.76 91.45
N LEU A 984 -24.32 -16.32 90.77
CA LEU A 984 -24.91 -14.99 90.94
C LEU A 984 -25.92 -15.03 92.09
N ASN A 985 -25.49 -14.65 93.30
CA ASN A 985 -26.39 -14.46 94.44
C ASN A 985 -26.40 -12.97 94.82
N GLY A 986 -27.40 -12.21 94.35
CA GLY A 986 -27.84 -10.96 94.99
C GLY A 986 -29.15 -11.26 95.74
N SER A 987 -29.35 -10.94 97.02
CA SER A 987 -28.70 -9.97 97.91
C SER A 987 -28.94 -10.31 99.39
N THR A 988 -28.03 -9.82 100.25
CA THR A 988 -28.09 -9.64 101.71
C THR A 988 -28.14 -10.87 102.64
N GLY A 989 -26.99 -11.22 103.24
CA GLY A 989 -26.93 -11.84 104.56
C GLY A 989 -26.11 -13.15 104.69
N SER A 990 -24.81 -12.99 104.98
CA SER A 990 -23.94 -13.94 105.72
C SER A 990 -23.65 -15.35 105.17
N SER A 991 -22.34 -15.59 104.94
CA SER A 991 -21.61 -16.88 104.96
C SER A 991 -21.49 -17.69 103.66
N ALA A 992 -20.29 -17.62 103.08
CA ALA A 992 -19.57 -18.55 102.20
C ALA A 992 -20.39 -19.57 101.38
N SER A 993 -20.79 -19.16 100.18
CA SER A 993 -21.41 -20.03 99.17
C SER A 993 -20.36 -20.89 98.47
N ALA A 994 -20.57 -22.21 98.42
CA ALA A 994 -19.75 -23.11 97.61
C ALA A 994 -19.84 -22.71 96.12
N VAL A 995 -18.69 -22.58 95.45
CA VAL A 995 -18.64 -22.27 94.02
C VAL A 995 -18.81 -23.58 93.26
N VAL A 996 -19.94 -23.70 92.57
CA VAL A 996 -20.20 -24.77 91.61
C VAL A 996 -19.96 -24.20 90.22
N ASP A 997 -19.16 -24.90 89.41
CA ASP A 997 -18.97 -24.57 88.00
C ASP A 997 -19.82 -25.55 87.16
N LEU A 998 -20.88 -25.03 86.55
CA LEU A 998 -21.64 -25.72 85.51
C LEU A 998 -21.09 -25.36 84.13
N TYR A 999 -20.83 -26.38 83.32
CA TYR A 999 -20.31 -26.21 81.97
C TYR A 999 -20.55 -27.45 81.12
N VAL A 1000 -20.41 -27.28 79.82
CA VAL A 1000 -20.48 -28.37 78.84
C VAL A 1000 -19.14 -28.44 78.13
N ASP A 1001 -18.53 -29.62 78.13
CA ASP A 1001 -17.35 -29.91 77.32
C ASP A 1001 -17.79 -30.49 75.98
N LYS A 1002 -17.27 -29.94 74.89
CA LYS A 1002 -17.45 -30.43 73.53
C LYS A 1002 -16.19 -31.18 73.09
N SER A 1003 -16.36 -32.33 72.45
CA SER A 1003 -15.25 -33.11 71.90
C SER A 1003 -15.65 -33.75 70.58
N GLN A 1004 -15.13 -33.20 69.48
CA GLN A 1004 -15.29 -33.79 68.16
C GLN A 1004 -14.37 -35.00 68.03
N LYS A 1005 -14.92 -36.11 67.54
CA LYS A 1005 -14.19 -37.37 67.37
C LYS A 1005 -14.43 -37.92 65.97
N LYS A 1006 -13.32 -38.10 65.27
CA LYS A 1006 -13.23 -38.51 63.87
C LYS A 1006 -13.45 -40.02 63.71
N GLY A 1007 -14.21 -40.44 62.70
CA GLY A 1007 -14.34 -41.85 62.30
C GLY A 1007 -13.30 -42.20 61.24
N ILE A 1008 -13.66 -43.04 60.27
CA ILE A 1008 -12.79 -43.44 59.15
C ILE A 1008 -13.53 -43.34 57.82
N THR A 1009 -12.85 -42.80 56.80
CA THR A 1009 -13.30 -42.79 55.40
C THR A 1009 -12.37 -43.67 54.58
N VAL A 1010 -12.92 -44.40 53.63
CA VAL A 1010 -12.14 -45.11 52.61
C VAL A 1010 -12.70 -44.79 51.23
N ARG A 1011 -11.84 -44.38 50.30
CA ARG A 1011 -12.19 -43.94 48.94
C ARG A 1011 -11.35 -44.68 47.91
N LEU A 1012 -11.99 -45.36 46.96
CA LEU A 1012 -11.34 -45.92 45.78
C LEU A 1012 -11.39 -44.87 44.67
N LYS A 1013 -10.26 -44.51 44.07
CA LYS A 1013 -10.17 -43.56 42.95
C LYS A 1013 -9.70 -44.27 41.69
N ASN A 1014 -10.35 -43.97 40.59
CA ASN A 1014 -9.97 -44.49 39.29
C ASN A 1014 -8.82 -43.66 38.74
N THR A 1015 -7.68 -44.29 38.56
CA THR A 1015 -6.47 -43.72 37.93
C THR A 1015 -6.17 -44.39 36.59
N GLY A 1016 -7.04 -45.29 36.15
CA GLY A 1016 -6.98 -45.95 34.85
C GLY A 1016 -7.69 -45.15 33.76
N THR A 1017 -7.71 -45.73 32.56
CA THR A 1017 -8.36 -45.15 31.37
C THR A 1017 -9.78 -45.66 31.13
N VAL A 1018 -10.24 -46.63 31.93
CA VAL A 1018 -11.57 -47.26 31.83
C VAL A 1018 -12.38 -47.01 33.09
N ALA A 1019 -13.69 -46.85 32.98
CA ALA A 1019 -14.56 -46.70 34.15
C ALA A 1019 -14.49 -47.94 35.07
N PHE A 1020 -14.68 -47.74 36.38
CA PHE A 1020 -14.79 -48.84 37.34
C PHE A 1020 -15.91 -49.80 36.93
N ALA A 1021 -15.59 -51.09 36.87
CA ALA A 1021 -16.58 -52.14 36.75
C ALA A 1021 -17.50 -52.15 37.99
N THR A 1022 -18.74 -52.63 37.83
CA THR A 1022 -19.72 -52.78 38.93
C THR A 1022 -19.25 -53.71 40.06
N THR A 1023 -18.16 -54.46 39.83
CA THR A 1023 -17.51 -55.33 40.81
C THR A 1023 -16.57 -54.59 41.76
N VAL A 1024 -16.13 -53.36 41.44
CA VAL A 1024 -15.21 -52.57 42.26
C VAL A 1024 -15.92 -52.02 43.50
N LYS A 1025 -15.45 -52.38 44.71
CA LYS A 1025 -16.07 -52.02 45.99
C LYS A 1025 -15.16 -52.24 47.20
N ALA A 1026 -15.43 -51.56 48.30
CA ALA A 1026 -14.91 -51.90 49.62
C ALA A 1026 -16.01 -52.53 50.47
N ILE A 1027 -15.71 -53.61 51.18
CA ILE A 1027 -16.62 -54.28 52.10
C ILE A 1027 -15.93 -54.40 53.46
N PHE A 1028 -16.68 -54.23 54.55
CA PHE A 1028 -16.18 -54.45 55.90
C PHE A 1028 -15.90 -55.94 56.15
N SER A 1029 -14.77 -56.29 56.77
CA SER A 1029 -14.50 -57.70 57.10
C SER A 1029 -15.45 -58.14 58.22
N THR A 1030 -16.28 -59.16 57.94
CA THR A 1030 -17.41 -59.56 58.82
C THR A 1030 -17.00 -60.26 60.12
N LEU A 1031 -15.72 -60.22 60.49
CA LEU A 1031 -15.11 -61.04 61.54
C LEU A 1031 -15.11 -60.38 62.93
N SER A 1032 -15.08 -59.05 63.03
CA SER A 1032 -15.11 -58.30 64.30
C SER A 1032 -15.67 -56.88 64.09
N ASN A 1033 -16.33 -56.32 65.12
CA ASN A 1033 -16.88 -54.94 65.14
C ASN A 1033 -16.47 -54.27 66.48
N THR A 1034 -15.18 -54.36 66.81
CA THR A 1034 -14.65 -53.93 68.11
C THR A 1034 -14.29 -52.44 68.08
N ALA A 1035 -13.66 -51.98 67.00
CA ALA A 1035 -13.19 -50.62 66.77
C ALA A 1035 -13.91 -49.88 65.64
N ILE A 1036 -14.43 -50.56 64.61
CA ILE A 1036 -15.12 -49.96 63.45
C ILE A 1036 -16.58 -50.43 63.44
N LYS A 1037 -17.52 -49.48 63.51
CA LYS A 1037 -18.96 -49.76 63.60
C LYS A 1037 -19.59 -50.10 62.24
N ALA A 1038 -19.79 -51.38 61.99
CA ALA A 1038 -20.60 -51.89 60.88
C ALA A 1038 -22.04 -52.26 61.30
N ASN A 1039 -23.00 -52.21 60.35
CA ASN A 1039 -24.35 -52.74 60.59
C ASN A 1039 -24.34 -54.27 60.70
N THR A 1040 -25.34 -54.86 61.35
CA THR A 1040 -25.55 -56.31 61.53
C THR A 1040 -25.68 -57.10 60.21
N ALA A 1041 -25.76 -56.42 59.05
CA ALA A 1041 -25.82 -57.02 57.71
C ALA A 1041 -24.49 -57.00 56.92
N GLY A 1042 -23.36 -56.67 57.54
CA GLY A 1042 -22.01 -56.96 57.02
C GLY A 1042 -21.51 -56.15 55.81
N ASN A 1043 -22.36 -55.37 55.12
CA ASN A 1043 -21.96 -54.69 53.87
C ASN A 1043 -22.17 -53.17 53.87
N THR A 1044 -22.59 -52.56 54.97
CA THR A 1044 -22.84 -51.11 55.05
C THR A 1044 -22.45 -50.58 56.42
N SER A 1045 -22.00 -49.32 56.48
CA SER A 1045 -21.88 -48.57 57.74
C SER A 1045 -23.20 -48.68 58.52
N ALA A 1046 -23.16 -48.66 59.86
CA ALA A 1046 -24.34 -48.83 60.71
C ALA A 1046 -25.45 -47.79 60.43
N ALA A 1047 -26.30 -48.12 59.46
CA ALA A 1047 -27.60 -47.61 59.01
C ALA A 1047 -27.92 -46.10 59.14
N GLY A 1048 -28.15 -45.45 57.99
CA GLY A 1048 -29.29 -44.53 57.83
C GLY A 1048 -29.01 -43.21 57.12
N GLY A 1049 -28.78 -43.24 55.80
CA GLY A 1049 -29.04 -42.14 54.84
C GLY A 1049 -28.17 -40.87 54.91
N GLY A 1050 -26.86 -41.00 55.11
CA GLY A 1050 -25.93 -39.91 54.84
C GLY A 1050 -25.86 -39.56 53.34
N LEU A 1051 -25.40 -38.36 52.98
CA LEU A 1051 -25.34 -37.87 51.59
C LEU A 1051 -24.46 -38.76 50.67
N LEU A 1052 -23.59 -39.60 51.27
CA LEU A 1052 -22.86 -40.66 50.59
C LEU A 1052 -23.59 -41.98 50.83
N VAL A 1053 -24.27 -42.51 49.80
CA VAL A 1053 -24.67 -43.92 49.82
C VAL A 1053 -23.38 -44.73 49.67
N ASP A 1054 -23.12 -45.67 50.58
CA ASP A 1054 -21.97 -46.57 50.51
C ASP A 1054 -21.86 -47.15 49.08
N GLY A 1055 -20.73 -46.92 48.41
CA GLY A 1055 -20.54 -47.39 47.04
C GLY A 1055 -20.89 -46.39 45.92
N THR A 1056 -21.03 -45.09 46.21
CA THR A 1056 -21.38 -44.08 45.19
C THR A 1056 -20.22 -43.18 44.74
N ASN A 1057 -20.34 -42.68 43.50
CA ASN A 1057 -19.31 -41.89 42.82
C ASN A 1057 -19.42 -40.39 43.15
N ILE A 1058 -18.29 -39.70 43.38
CA ILE A 1058 -18.26 -38.25 43.71
C ILE A 1058 -17.61 -37.44 42.57
N ILE A 1059 -18.41 -36.70 41.79
CA ILE A 1059 -17.94 -35.78 40.73
C ILE A 1059 -18.11 -34.31 41.16
N SER A 1060 -17.20 -33.42 40.75
CA SER A 1060 -17.29 -31.96 40.95
C SER A 1060 -18.20 -31.25 39.94
N SER A 1061 -18.94 -30.24 40.44
CA SER A 1061 -19.61 -29.10 39.78
C SER A 1061 -20.65 -29.44 38.69
N SER A 1062 -21.94 -29.15 38.88
CA SER A 1062 -22.42 -27.78 38.59
C SER A 1062 -23.84 -27.47 39.09
N LEU A 1063 -24.50 -28.32 39.89
CA LEU A 1063 -25.88 -28.08 40.35
C LEU A 1063 -26.08 -28.51 41.82
N ASN A 1064 -25.52 -27.79 42.83
CA ASN A 1064 -26.05 -27.80 44.21
C ASN A 1064 -26.82 -26.53 44.53
N SER A 1065 -28.07 -26.70 44.94
CA SER A 1065 -28.93 -25.64 45.47
C SER A 1065 -28.98 -25.70 47.01
N ALA A 1066 -27.85 -25.98 47.66
CA ALA A 1066 -27.74 -25.99 49.12
C ALA A 1066 -26.64 -25.07 49.65
N THR A 1067 -26.30 -23.99 48.93
CA THR A 1067 -25.44 -22.91 49.45
C THR A 1067 -26.25 -21.65 49.68
N THR A 1068 -26.51 -21.33 50.95
CA THR A 1068 -26.68 -19.93 51.36
C THR A 1068 -25.93 -19.68 52.65
N ALA A 1069 -24.61 -19.53 52.57
CA ALA A 1069 -23.82 -18.50 53.24
C ALA A 1069 -22.34 -18.61 52.83
N ASN A 1070 -21.68 -17.45 52.71
CA ASN A 1070 -20.33 -17.24 52.17
C ASN A 1070 -19.22 -17.94 52.97
N ASP A 1071 -18.77 -19.10 52.50
CA ASP A 1071 -17.37 -19.50 52.68
C ASP A 1071 -16.83 -20.08 51.36
N SER A 1072 -15.89 -19.38 50.74
CA SER A 1072 -15.25 -19.76 49.47
C SER A 1072 -14.13 -20.80 49.65
N SER A 1073 -14.00 -21.39 50.84
CA SER A 1073 -12.99 -22.40 51.16
C SER A 1073 -13.52 -23.81 51.41
N ASP A 1074 -14.84 -24.01 51.40
CA ASP A 1074 -15.45 -25.34 51.60
C ASP A 1074 -15.62 -26.10 50.29
N THR A 1075 -14.96 -27.26 50.19
CA THR A 1075 -15.12 -28.21 49.09
C THR A 1075 -16.50 -28.89 49.17
N THR A 1076 -17.48 -28.36 48.44
CA THR A 1076 -18.81 -29.00 48.28
C THR A 1076 -18.73 -30.29 47.44
N TYR A 1077 -19.10 -31.43 48.03
CA TYR A 1077 -19.13 -32.76 47.37
C TYR A 1077 -20.56 -33.17 46.99
N TRP A 1078 -20.72 -33.82 45.84
CA TRP A 1078 -22.00 -34.31 45.33
C TRP A 1078 -21.92 -35.76 44.82
N VAL A 1079 -23.05 -36.47 44.91
CA VAL A 1079 -23.21 -37.87 44.52
C VAL A 1079 -24.12 -37.97 43.29
N ALA A 1080 -23.60 -38.48 42.17
CA ALA A 1080 -24.40 -38.83 40.99
C ALA A 1080 -24.40 -40.35 40.81
N SER A 1081 -25.57 -40.95 40.51
CA SER A 1081 -25.66 -42.36 40.17
C SER A 1081 -25.17 -42.59 38.73
N TYR A 1082 -24.02 -43.24 38.57
CA TYR A 1082 -23.38 -43.62 37.29
C TYR A 1082 -24.10 -44.75 36.53
N ALA A 1083 -25.42 -44.92 36.73
CA ALA A 1083 -26.18 -46.03 36.14
C ALA A 1083 -26.27 -45.98 34.60
N SER A 1084 -25.93 -44.85 33.96
CA SER A 1084 -26.01 -44.69 32.51
C SER A 1084 -24.81 -45.24 31.72
N LEU A 1085 -23.85 -45.90 32.37
CA LEU A 1085 -22.71 -46.55 31.69
C LEU A 1085 -22.66 -48.08 31.92
N ALA A 1086 -23.69 -48.66 32.56
CA ALA A 1086 -23.71 -50.07 32.97
C ALA A 1086 -24.77 -50.92 32.27
N THR A 1087 -25.59 -50.37 31.37
CA THR A 1087 -26.34 -51.19 30.41
C THR A 1087 -25.35 -51.60 29.33
N GLY A 1088 -25.27 -52.90 29.06
CA GLY A 1088 -24.28 -53.49 28.14
C GLY A 1088 -24.47 -53.14 26.66
N ASP A 1089 -24.90 -51.92 26.35
CA ASP A 1089 -24.96 -51.32 25.03
C ASP A 1089 -24.36 -49.91 25.08
N GLY A 1090 -23.35 -49.67 24.25
CA GLY A 1090 -22.71 -48.36 24.17
C GLY A 1090 -21.42 -48.30 24.97
N THR A 1091 -20.32 -48.58 24.28
CA THR A 1091 -19.14 -47.71 24.34
C THR A 1091 -19.57 -46.29 24.73
N PRO A 1092 -18.97 -45.64 25.74
CA PRO A 1092 -19.08 -44.20 25.79
C PRO A 1092 -18.62 -43.74 24.40
N SER A 1093 -19.48 -43.06 23.65
CA SER A 1093 -19.01 -42.39 22.46
C SER A 1093 -17.97 -41.40 22.97
N THR A 1094 -16.72 -41.82 22.93
CA THR A 1094 -15.66 -40.95 22.47
C THR A 1094 -16.24 -40.34 21.20
N SER A 1095 -16.80 -39.13 21.30
CA SER A 1095 -16.38 -38.12 20.34
C SER A 1095 -14.87 -38.19 20.44
N ASP A 1096 -14.29 -38.81 19.43
CA ASP A 1096 -12.91 -39.20 19.39
C ASP A 1096 -12.02 -38.04 19.85
N PRO A 1097 -11.27 -38.13 20.96
CA PRO A 1097 -10.22 -37.17 21.25
C PRO A 1097 -8.95 -37.46 20.42
N THR A 1098 -9.11 -38.11 19.27
CA THR A 1098 -8.17 -38.10 18.15
C THR A 1098 -8.84 -37.68 16.85
N THR A 1099 -9.39 -36.45 16.77
CA THR A 1099 -8.97 -35.67 15.59
C THR A 1099 -7.50 -35.33 15.78
N ALA A 1100 -6.66 -36.37 15.63
CA ALA A 1100 -5.35 -36.23 15.02
C ALA A 1100 -5.52 -35.29 13.82
N ALA A 1101 -4.48 -34.54 13.44
CA ALA A 1101 -4.46 -33.96 12.10
C ALA A 1101 -5.03 -35.02 11.15
N VAL A 1102 -6.25 -34.81 10.63
CA VAL A 1102 -6.83 -35.76 9.70
C VAL A 1102 -6.06 -35.48 8.45
N THR A 1103 -5.02 -36.27 8.28
CA THR A 1103 -4.15 -36.27 7.13
C THR A 1103 -4.58 -37.49 6.35
N CYS A 1104 -5.46 -37.33 5.36
CA CYS A 1104 -5.54 -38.32 4.29
C CYS A 1104 -4.48 -37.91 3.27
N ASP A 1105 -3.44 -38.72 3.13
CA ASP A 1105 -2.39 -38.51 2.14
C ASP A 1105 -2.34 -39.73 1.19
N ARG A 1106 -2.96 -39.58 0.03
CA ARG A 1106 -2.97 -40.54 -1.09
C ARG A 1106 -2.31 -39.92 -2.33
N THR A 1107 -1.41 -38.96 -2.18
CA THR A 1107 -0.72 -38.33 -3.32
C THR A 1107 0.11 -39.34 -4.11
N SER A 1108 0.60 -40.40 -3.46
CA SER A 1108 1.30 -41.52 -4.10
C SER A 1108 0.42 -42.34 -5.05
N TRP A 1109 -0.91 -42.30 -4.90
CA TRP A 1109 -1.85 -43.04 -5.74
C TRP A 1109 -2.06 -42.40 -7.12
N LEU A 1110 -1.60 -41.17 -7.34
CA LEU A 1110 -1.66 -40.44 -8.62
C LEU A 1110 -0.63 -40.92 -9.66
N GLY A 1111 0.30 -41.80 -9.26
CA GLY A 1111 1.51 -42.20 -9.99
C GLY A 1111 1.32 -43.23 -11.11
#